data_AF-A0AAU9XL12-F1
#
_entry.id   AF-A0AAU9XL12-F1
#
_cell.length_a   1.000
_cell.length_b   1.000
_cell.length_c   1.000
_cell.angle_alpha   90.00
_cell.angle_beta   90.00
_cell.angle_gamma   90.00
#
_symmetry.space_group_name_H-M   'P 1'
#
loop_
_entity.id
_entity.type
_entity.pdbx_description
1 polymer ?
#
loop_
_entity_poly.entity_id
_entity_poly.type
_entity_poly.pdbx_seq_one_letter_code
_entity_poly.pdbx_strand_id
1 'polypeptide(L)'
;GDFHKAISYHERRLQIAKEVGDKAGEGRAYGNLGNAYHGLGDFHKAISYHERRLQIAKEVGDKAGEGRAYGNLGNAYRSLGDFHKAISYHERHLQIAKEVGDKAGEGGAYGNLGNAYHSLSDFHKAISYHERHLQIAKEVGDKAGEGWAYGNLGNAYDSLSDFHKAISYHERHLQIAKEVGDKAGEGQAYGNLGNAYDSLSDFHKAISYHERHLQIAKEVGDKATEGQAYGNLGNAYDSLGDFHKAISYHERDLQIAKEVGDKAGEGRAYGNLGNAYHSLGDFHKAISDFHKAISYHERHLQIAKEVGDKAGEGEAYANLGNAYRSLGDFHKAISYHDRHLQIAKEVGDKATEGRAYGNLGNAYHSLGDFHKAISYHERDLQIAKEVGDKAGEGGAYANLGNAYRSLGDFHKAISYHERHLQIAKEVGDKAREGGAYGNLGNAYDSLSDFHKAISYHERHLQIAKEVGDKAREGQAYGNLGNAYYSLGDFHKAFSYHERLLQIAKEVGDKAGDGRGYGNLGNAYHSLGDFHKAISYHERHLQIAKKVEDKAGEGRAYGNLGNAYHSLGDFHKAISYHERDLQIAKEVGDKAGEGGAYGNLGNAYHSLGDFHKAISYHKRHLQIAKEVGDKAGEGRAYANLGNAYDSLGDFHKAISYHERDLQIAKEVGDKAGEGRAYGNLGNAYHSLGDFHKALSYHERDLQIAKEVGDKAGEGRAYGNLGNAYDSLGDFHKAISYHERHLQKAKEVGDKAGERRAYGSLGNAFHSLGNFRKAIEYRERHLQIGKEVGDKAGEGESYAFYLLQFLSEGNFHKAISYHEHHLQIAKQVGDKAGKGRAHGSLGNAYHSLGDFHKALSYHEINLQIAKEVRDKAGEGRAYGSLGNAHQMLGDFHKAISYHERHLQIAKEVGDRAGEGGAYGNLGSAHQMLGDFHKAISYHERHLQIAKEVGDKAGEGRAYGNLGNAYHSLGDFHKAISYHERHLQKANEVGDKAGEGQAYGNLGNAYHSLGDFHKAISYHERRLQIAKEVGDKAGEGRAYGNLGGAYQMLGDFDKAISYHERHLQVAKEVGDKAGEGRAHGSLGNAYGMLGDFDKAISYHERHLQIAKEVGDKAGEGRAYGNLGIAYGNLNDFHKAIKYHERHLQKAKEVGDKAEERRAYGSLGNAFHSLGNFRKAIEYHERHLQIAKEVGDKAGEGESYGNLILYS
;
A
#
# COMPACT_ATOMS: atom_id res chain seq x y z
N GLY A 1 0.85 -16.01 -75.70
CA GLY A 1 0.44 -16.51 -77.03
C GLY A 1 -0.37 -17.76 -76.82
N ASP A 2 -1.48 -17.94 -77.54
CA ASP A 2 -2.46 -19.01 -77.31
C ASP A 2 -1.85 -20.42 -77.42
N PHE A 3 -1.47 -21.00 -76.27
CA PHE A 3 -0.83 -22.31 -76.18
C PHE A 3 -1.75 -23.44 -76.65
N HIS A 4 -3.08 -23.30 -76.48
CA HIS A 4 -4.03 -24.27 -77.01
C HIS A 4 -4.02 -24.30 -78.53
N LYS A 5 -3.93 -23.12 -79.17
CA LYS A 5 -3.76 -23.03 -80.62
C LYS A 5 -2.42 -23.58 -81.08
N ALA A 6 -1.34 -23.30 -80.35
CA ALA A 6 -0.01 -23.86 -80.65
C ALA A 6 0.02 -25.40 -80.55
N ILE A 7 -0.64 -25.98 -79.54
CA ILE A 7 -0.81 -27.44 -79.41
C ILE A 7 -1.50 -28.00 -80.65
N SER A 8 -2.65 -27.43 -81.05
CA SER A 8 -3.40 -27.94 -82.21
C SER A 8 -2.57 -27.95 -83.50
N TYR A 9 -1.72 -26.93 -83.69
CA TYR A 9 -0.81 -26.86 -84.84
C TYR A 9 0.35 -27.85 -84.73
N HIS A 10 0.91 -28.05 -83.54
CA HIS A 10 2.01 -29.00 -83.34
C HIS A 10 1.53 -30.47 -83.36
N GLU A 11 0.31 -30.77 -82.91
CA GLU A 11 -0.33 -32.08 -83.07
C GLU A 11 -0.55 -32.40 -84.56
N ARG A 12 -1.07 -31.43 -85.33
CA ARG A 12 -1.23 -31.61 -86.78
C ARG A 12 0.11 -31.77 -87.49
N ARG A 13 1.13 -31.01 -87.10
CA ARG A 13 2.50 -31.16 -87.61
C ARG A 13 3.09 -32.53 -87.28
N LEU A 14 2.84 -33.03 -86.07
CA LEU A 14 3.27 -34.36 -85.64
C LEU A 14 2.63 -35.46 -86.49
N GLN A 15 1.33 -35.34 -86.78
CA GLN A 15 0.60 -36.28 -87.62
C GLN A 15 1.17 -36.33 -89.04
N ILE A 16 1.40 -35.17 -89.67
CA ILE A 16 1.99 -35.08 -91.00
C ILE A 16 3.41 -35.67 -91.02
N ALA A 17 4.23 -35.37 -90.01
CA ALA A 17 5.59 -35.91 -89.92
C ALA A 17 5.61 -37.46 -89.84
N LYS A 18 4.63 -38.06 -89.15
CA LYS A 18 4.45 -39.53 -89.11
C LYS A 18 4.02 -40.09 -90.46
N GLU A 19 3.11 -39.43 -91.17
CA GLU A 19 2.60 -39.86 -92.47
C GLU A 19 3.68 -39.85 -93.57
N VAL A 20 4.61 -38.89 -93.51
CA VAL A 20 5.72 -38.78 -94.49
C VAL A 20 7.00 -39.49 -94.03
N GLY A 21 7.01 -40.10 -92.83
CA GLY A 21 8.17 -40.82 -92.28
C GLY A 21 9.34 -39.93 -91.83
N ASP A 22 9.14 -38.62 -91.62
CA ASP A 22 10.18 -37.70 -91.15
C ASP A 22 10.39 -37.82 -89.63
N LYS A 23 11.27 -38.74 -89.22
CA LYS A 23 11.60 -38.96 -87.81
C LYS A 23 12.19 -37.71 -87.12
N ALA A 24 12.99 -36.90 -87.81
CA ALA A 24 13.53 -35.66 -87.24
C ALA A 24 12.42 -34.59 -87.06
N GLY A 25 11.46 -34.55 -87.98
CA GLY A 25 10.22 -33.77 -87.90
C GLY A 25 9.32 -34.20 -86.75
N GLU A 26 9.11 -35.50 -86.56
CA GLU A 26 8.38 -36.07 -85.42
C GLU A 26 9.01 -35.62 -84.10
N GLY A 27 10.32 -35.76 -83.97
CA GLY A 27 11.06 -35.27 -82.81
C GLY A 27 10.83 -33.78 -82.56
N ARG A 28 10.90 -32.91 -83.58
CA ARG A 28 10.68 -31.45 -83.41
C ARG A 28 9.26 -31.13 -83.00
N ALA A 29 8.27 -31.84 -83.54
CA ALA A 29 6.88 -31.66 -83.15
C ALA A 29 6.64 -32.09 -81.69
N TYR A 30 7.18 -33.23 -81.26
CA TYR A 30 7.12 -33.68 -79.87
C TYR A 30 7.79 -32.71 -78.89
N GLY A 31 8.98 -32.18 -79.23
CA GLY A 31 9.65 -31.17 -78.41
C GLY A 31 8.82 -29.89 -78.23
N ASN A 32 8.20 -29.40 -79.31
CA ASN A 32 7.37 -28.21 -79.26
C ASN A 32 6.03 -28.45 -78.54
N LEU A 33 5.44 -29.64 -78.67
CA LEU A 33 4.29 -30.05 -77.85
C LEU A 33 4.66 -30.05 -76.38
N GLY A 34 5.81 -30.64 -76.03
CA GLY A 34 6.32 -30.61 -74.66
C GLY A 34 6.46 -29.19 -74.12
N ASN A 35 7.04 -28.27 -74.90
CA ASN A 35 7.15 -26.86 -74.51
C ASN A 35 5.78 -26.18 -74.36
N ALA A 36 4.82 -26.48 -75.23
CA ALA A 36 3.48 -25.90 -75.17
C ALA A 36 2.68 -26.41 -73.97
N TYR A 37 2.79 -27.70 -73.64
CA TYR A 37 2.21 -28.28 -72.43
C TYR A 37 2.91 -27.80 -71.16
N HIS A 38 4.24 -27.60 -71.21
CA HIS A 38 5.00 -26.96 -70.13
C HIS A 38 4.50 -25.53 -69.88
N GLY A 39 4.28 -24.76 -70.94
CA GLY A 39 3.70 -23.40 -70.87
C GLY A 39 2.25 -23.34 -70.38
N LEU A 40 1.50 -24.45 -70.45
CA LEU A 40 0.15 -24.59 -69.86
C LEU A 40 0.17 -25.12 -68.42
N GLY A 41 1.34 -25.45 -67.87
CA GLY A 41 1.49 -26.02 -66.53
C GLY A 41 1.19 -27.53 -66.43
N ASP A 42 0.90 -28.22 -67.54
CA ASP A 42 0.73 -29.68 -67.56
C ASP A 42 2.11 -30.36 -67.69
N PHE A 43 2.87 -30.30 -66.59
CA PHE A 43 4.26 -30.77 -66.54
C PHE A 43 4.37 -32.28 -66.78
N HIS A 44 3.37 -33.07 -66.37
CA HIS A 44 3.35 -34.51 -66.66
C HIS A 44 3.25 -34.80 -68.16
N LYS A 45 2.36 -34.11 -68.90
CA LYS A 45 2.34 -34.24 -70.35
C LYS A 45 3.59 -33.70 -70.99
N ALA A 46 4.11 -32.56 -70.51
CA ALA A 46 5.36 -32.00 -71.01
C ALA A 46 6.50 -33.02 -70.92
N ILE A 47 6.67 -33.69 -69.77
CA ILE A 47 7.64 -34.76 -69.55
C ILE A 47 7.43 -35.89 -70.56
N SER A 48 6.20 -36.39 -70.72
CA SER A 48 5.92 -37.50 -71.65
C SER A 48 6.33 -37.18 -73.10
N TYR A 49 6.08 -35.94 -73.55
CA TYR A 49 6.46 -35.51 -74.89
C TYR A 49 7.96 -35.24 -75.02
N HIS A 50 8.62 -34.72 -73.98
CA HIS A 50 10.08 -34.56 -73.98
C HIS A 50 10.82 -35.90 -73.90
N GLU A 51 10.31 -36.91 -73.19
CA GLU A 51 10.83 -38.28 -73.21
C GLU A 51 10.72 -38.89 -74.61
N ARG A 52 9.59 -38.67 -75.29
CA ARG A 52 9.43 -39.14 -76.68
C ARG A 52 10.37 -38.43 -77.65
N ARG A 53 10.57 -37.12 -77.49
CA ARG A 53 11.61 -36.36 -78.21
C ARG A 53 12.98 -36.95 -77.97
N LEU A 54 13.33 -37.25 -76.72
CA LEU A 54 14.63 -37.78 -76.33
C LEU A 54 14.89 -39.14 -76.99
N GLN A 55 13.89 -40.03 -76.99
CA GLN A 55 13.98 -41.33 -77.64
C GLN A 55 14.26 -41.18 -79.15
N ILE A 56 13.49 -40.35 -79.85
CA ILE A 56 13.65 -40.15 -81.29
C ILE A 56 15.01 -39.52 -81.61
N ALA A 57 15.48 -38.55 -80.80
CA ALA A 57 16.79 -37.92 -80.99
C ALA A 57 17.94 -38.95 -80.89
N LYS A 58 17.83 -39.94 -79.99
CA LYS A 58 18.77 -41.06 -79.90
C LYS A 58 18.68 -41.99 -81.10
N GLU A 59 17.46 -42.31 -81.57
CA GLU A 59 17.23 -43.19 -82.74
C GLU A 59 17.82 -42.61 -84.04
N VAL A 60 17.76 -41.29 -84.23
CA VAL A 60 18.29 -40.62 -85.43
C VAL A 60 19.72 -40.08 -85.28
N GLY A 61 20.36 -40.26 -84.12
CA GLY A 61 21.72 -39.77 -83.84
C GLY A 61 21.87 -38.26 -83.68
N ASP A 62 20.78 -37.52 -83.42
CA ASP A 62 20.79 -36.06 -83.23
C ASP A 62 21.25 -35.70 -81.82
N LYS A 63 22.57 -35.57 -81.63
CA LYS A 63 23.18 -35.23 -80.33
C LYS A 63 22.73 -33.85 -79.79
N ALA A 64 22.61 -32.84 -80.65
CA ALA A 64 22.10 -31.53 -80.24
C ALA A 64 20.61 -31.57 -79.84
N GLY A 65 19.83 -32.44 -80.47
CA GLY A 65 18.46 -32.75 -80.09
C GLY A 65 18.33 -33.55 -78.79
N GLU A 66 19.27 -34.46 -78.52
CA GLU A 66 19.38 -35.20 -77.26
C GLU A 66 19.63 -34.23 -76.10
N GLY A 67 20.58 -33.31 -76.26
CA GLY A 67 20.87 -32.26 -75.28
C GLY A 67 19.63 -31.39 -74.96
N ARG A 68 18.98 -30.84 -75.99
CA ARG A 68 17.75 -30.03 -75.81
C ARG A 68 16.62 -30.79 -75.12
N ALA A 69 16.46 -32.08 -75.41
CA ALA A 69 15.45 -32.91 -74.76
C ALA A 69 15.73 -33.10 -73.27
N TYR A 70 16.99 -33.39 -72.89
CA TYR A 70 17.38 -33.46 -71.49
C TYR A 70 17.25 -32.12 -70.77
N GLY A 71 17.63 -31.01 -71.41
CA GLY A 71 17.44 -29.67 -70.84
C GLY A 71 15.96 -29.38 -70.52
N ASN A 72 15.06 -29.68 -71.45
CA ASN A 72 13.62 -29.49 -71.26
C ASN A 72 13.01 -30.46 -70.24
N LEU A 73 13.48 -31.71 -70.20
CA LEU A 73 13.11 -32.66 -69.12
C LEU A 73 13.53 -32.13 -67.76
N GLY A 74 14.76 -31.62 -67.64
CA GLY A 74 15.24 -31.02 -66.41
C GLY A 74 14.36 -29.85 -65.95
N ASN A 75 14.00 -28.96 -66.89
CA ASN A 75 13.09 -27.84 -66.59
C ASN A 75 11.69 -28.32 -66.17
N ALA A 76 11.14 -29.35 -66.83
CA ALA A 76 9.82 -29.89 -66.49
C ALA A 76 9.83 -30.61 -65.12
N TYR A 77 10.88 -31.37 -64.80
CA TYR A 77 11.04 -31.99 -63.48
C TYR A 77 11.29 -30.95 -62.37
N ARG A 78 12.02 -29.86 -62.66
CA ARG A 78 12.18 -28.73 -61.73
C ARG A 78 10.84 -28.08 -61.43
N SER A 79 10.02 -27.83 -62.46
CA SER A 79 8.65 -27.30 -62.30
C SER A 79 7.72 -28.25 -61.54
N LEU A 80 8.00 -29.56 -61.56
CA LEU A 80 7.26 -30.59 -60.81
C LEU A 80 7.74 -30.72 -59.34
N GLY A 81 8.83 -30.04 -58.97
CA GLY A 81 9.44 -30.12 -57.63
C GLY A 81 10.42 -31.28 -57.42
N ASP A 82 10.66 -32.12 -58.44
CA ASP A 82 11.66 -33.21 -58.38
C ASP A 82 13.05 -32.67 -58.77
N PHE A 83 13.65 -31.91 -57.87
CA PHE A 83 14.91 -31.20 -58.12
C PHE A 83 16.10 -32.14 -58.34
N HIS A 84 16.11 -33.31 -57.70
CA HIS A 84 17.16 -34.31 -57.91
C HIS A 84 17.14 -34.87 -59.33
N LYS A 85 15.95 -35.22 -59.87
CA LYS A 85 15.86 -35.60 -61.28
C LYS A 85 16.20 -34.44 -62.20
N ALA A 86 15.75 -33.23 -61.89
CA ALA A 86 16.08 -32.04 -62.67
C ALA A 86 17.60 -31.86 -62.82
N ILE A 87 18.35 -31.96 -61.71
CA ILE A 87 19.82 -31.92 -61.71
C ILE A 87 20.39 -33.02 -62.60
N SER A 88 19.96 -34.27 -62.42
CA SER A 88 20.49 -35.39 -63.21
C SER A 88 20.33 -35.19 -64.73
N TYR A 89 19.21 -34.61 -65.15
CA TYR A 89 18.96 -34.29 -66.56
C TYR A 89 19.74 -33.06 -67.04
N HIS A 90 19.90 -32.03 -66.21
CA HIS A 90 20.74 -30.89 -66.57
C HIS A 90 22.23 -31.22 -66.61
N GLU A 91 22.73 -32.16 -65.78
CA GLU A 91 24.10 -32.69 -65.87
C GLU A 91 24.32 -33.46 -67.20
N ARG A 92 23.34 -34.27 -67.61
CA ARG A 92 23.34 -34.94 -68.92
C ARG A 92 23.34 -33.93 -70.08
N HIS A 93 22.52 -32.88 -69.97
CA HIS A 93 22.50 -31.79 -70.96
C HIS A 93 23.85 -31.08 -71.04
N LEU A 94 24.47 -30.77 -69.90
CA LEU A 94 25.79 -30.15 -69.82
C LEU A 94 26.87 -31.02 -70.48
N GLN A 95 26.87 -32.32 -70.21
CA GLN A 95 27.82 -33.25 -70.79
C GLN A 95 27.72 -33.26 -72.32
N ILE A 96 26.50 -33.37 -72.86
CA ILE A 96 26.28 -33.39 -74.30
C ILE A 96 26.65 -32.06 -74.95
N ALA A 97 26.31 -30.92 -74.33
CA ALA A 97 26.69 -29.61 -74.84
C ALA A 97 28.22 -29.45 -74.97
N LYS A 98 28.98 -29.99 -74.01
CA LYS A 98 30.45 -30.06 -74.10
C LYS A 98 30.94 -30.99 -75.20
N GLU A 99 30.32 -32.16 -75.37
CA GLU A 99 30.67 -33.13 -76.42
C GLU A 99 30.47 -32.56 -77.84
N VAL A 100 29.42 -31.76 -78.06
CA VAL A 100 29.13 -31.16 -79.37
C VAL A 100 29.75 -29.77 -79.59
N GLY A 101 30.45 -29.22 -78.59
CA GLY A 101 31.08 -27.90 -78.65
C GLY A 101 30.09 -26.72 -78.61
N ASP A 102 28.86 -26.92 -78.13
CA ASP A 102 27.83 -25.89 -78.03
C ASP A 102 28.04 -25.05 -76.77
N LYS A 103 28.79 -23.95 -76.91
CA LYS A 103 29.08 -23.03 -75.80
C LYS A 103 27.83 -22.34 -75.24
N ALA A 104 26.87 -21.98 -76.08
CA ALA A 104 25.61 -21.39 -75.62
C ALA A 104 24.77 -22.40 -74.83
N GLY A 105 24.71 -23.65 -75.31
CA GLY A 105 24.10 -24.78 -74.61
C GLY A 105 24.79 -25.11 -73.28
N GLU A 106 26.12 -25.03 -73.21
CA GLU A 106 26.90 -25.19 -71.98
C GLU A 106 26.51 -24.13 -70.93
N GLY A 107 26.41 -22.86 -71.36
CA GLY A 107 25.93 -21.77 -70.52
C GLY A 107 24.51 -22.02 -70.00
N GLY A 108 23.57 -22.36 -70.89
CA GLY A 108 22.19 -22.65 -70.51
C GLY A 108 22.06 -23.87 -69.56
N ALA A 109 22.89 -24.89 -69.72
CA ALA A 109 22.94 -26.03 -68.81
C ALA A 109 23.42 -25.63 -67.42
N TYR A 110 24.49 -24.83 -67.33
CA TYR A 110 24.99 -24.29 -66.06
C TYR A 110 23.97 -23.37 -65.38
N GLY A 111 23.30 -22.48 -66.12
CA GLY A 111 22.24 -21.64 -65.58
C GLY A 111 21.08 -22.45 -64.98
N ASN A 112 20.65 -23.51 -65.67
CA ASN A 112 19.58 -24.38 -65.18
C ASN A 112 20.00 -25.26 -64.00
N LEU A 113 21.25 -25.76 -63.97
CA LEU A 113 21.82 -26.40 -62.78
C LEU A 113 21.82 -25.45 -61.59
N GLY A 114 22.27 -24.21 -61.79
CA GLY A 114 22.25 -23.19 -60.75
C GLY A 114 20.84 -22.98 -60.18
N ASN A 115 19.84 -22.82 -61.06
CA ASN A 115 18.44 -22.70 -60.65
C ASN A 115 17.91 -23.94 -59.90
N ALA A 116 18.29 -25.16 -60.33
CA ALA A 116 17.87 -26.39 -59.66
C ALA A 116 18.51 -26.56 -58.28
N TYR A 117 19.79 -26.20 -58.13
CA TYR A 117 20.47 -26.16 -56.83
C TYR A 117 19.94 -25.04 -55.92
N HIS A 118 19.56 -23.89 -56.49
CA HIS A 118 18.87 -22.82 -55.76
C HIS A 118 17.53 -23.31 -55.20
N SER A 119 16.74 -24.05 -56.00
CA SER A 119 15.48 -24.66 -55.54
C SER A 119 15.66 -25.77 -54.49
N LEU A 120 16.87 -26.35 -54.37
CA LEU A 120 17.25 -27.28 -53.29
C LEU A 120 17.83 -26.58 -52.05
N SER A 121 17.89 -25.25 -52.06
CA SER A 121 18.52 -24.43 -51.02
C SER A 121 20.04 -24.67 -50.84
N ASP A 122 20.71 -25.30 -51.81
CA ASP A 122 22.18 -25.39 -51.88
C ASP A 122 22.73 -24.16 -52.61
N PHE A 123 22.62 -23.00 -51.95
CA PHE A 123 22.93 -21.70 -52.55
C PHE A 123 24.40 -21.56 -52.95
N HIS A 124 25.32 -22.22 -52.24
CA HIS A 124 26.74 -22.22 -52.59
C HIS A 124 27.00 -22.92 -53.93
N LYS A 125 26.38 -24.08 -54.18
CA LYS A 125 26.47 -24.70 -55.52
C LYS A 125 25.74 -23.89 -56.57
N ALA A 126 24.57 -23.32 -56.25
CA ALA A 126 23.85 -22.45 -57.17
C ALA A 126 24.73 -21.30 -57.66
N ILE A 127 25.41 -20.60 -56.74
CA ILE A 127 26.37 -19.53 -57.05
C ILE A 127 27.48 -20.05 -57.97
N SER A 128 28.13 -21.16 -57.62
CA SER A 128 29.23 -21.71 -58.44
C SER A 128 28.82 -21.99 -59.88
N TYR A 129 27.58 -22.46 -60.10
CA TYR A 129 27.05 -22.72 -61.44
C TYR A 129 26.60 -21.45 -62.16
N HIS A 130 26.02 -20.48 -61.44
CA HIS A 130 25.68 -19.18 -62.03
C HIS A 130 26.92 -18.34 -62.39
N GLU A 131 28.02 -18.44 -61.64
CA GLU A 131 29.30 -17.83 -62.00
C GLU A 131 29.88 -18.43 -63.30
N ARG A 132 29.76 -19.75 -63.47
CA ARG A 132 30.14 -20.43 -64.72
C ARG A 132 29.26 -20.03 -65.89
N HIS A 133 27.94 -19.93 -65.68
CA HIS A 133 27.01 -19.40 -66.68
C HIS A 133 27.38 -17.97 -67.09
N LEU A 134 27.68 -17.09 -66.12
CA LEU A 134 28.09 -15.71 -66.35
C LEU A 134 29.40 -15.63 -67.17
N GLN A 135 30.38 -16.47 -66.83
CA GLN A 135 31.66 -16.52 -67.55
C GLN A 135 31.43 -16.88 -69.03
N ILE A 136 30.65 -17.94 -69.29
CA ILE A 136 30.37 -18.39 -70.66
C ILE A 136 29.56 -17.36 -71.44
N ALA A 137 28.56 -16.73 -70.82
CA ALA A 137 27.75 -15.68 -71.46
C ALA A 137 28.64 -14.52 -71.95
N LYS A 138 29.64 -14.11 -71.15
CA LYS A 138 30.65 -13.11 -71.55
C LYS A 138 31.54 -13.60 -72.69
N GLU A 139 31.98 -14.86 -72.65
CA GLU A 139 32.83 -15.45 -73.69
C GLU A 139 32.13 -15.51 -75.07
N VAL A 140 30.82 -15.79 -75.10
CA VAL A 140 30.03 -15.85 -76.34
C VAL A 140 29.37 -14.52 -76.74
N GLY A 141 29.51 -13.48 -75.92
CA GLY A 141 28.92 -12.15 -76.17
C GLY A 141 27.40 -12.07 -75.98
N ASP A 142 26.80 -12.99 -75.24
CA ASP A 142 25.36 -13.01 -74.95
C ASP A 142 25.02 -12.04 -73.81
N LYS A 143 24.73 -10.78 -74.17
CA LYS A 143 24.37 -9.74 -73.20
C LYS A 143 23.09 -10.06 -72.43
N ALA A 144 22.11 -10.70 -73.06
CA ALA A 144 20.90 -11.12 -72.34
C ALA A 144 21.26 -12.18 -71.30
N GLY A 145 22.00 -13.22 -71.69
CA GLY A 145 22.51 -14.27 -70.79
C GLY A 145 23.36 -13.75 -69.63
N GLU A 146 24.20 -12.73 -69.87
CA GLU A 146 24.93 -12.01 -68.80
C GLU A 146 23.97 -11.42 -67.77
N GLY A 147 22.91 -10.74 -68.22
CA GLY A 147 21.87 -10.18 -67.37
C GLY A 147 21.19 -11.24 -66.51
N TRP A 148 20.72 -12.34 -67.13
CA TRP A 148 20.09 -13.47 -66.43
C TRP A 148 21.03 -14.11 -65.40
N ALA A 149 22.31 -14.27 -65.73
CA ALA A 149 23.30 -14.81 -64.81
C ALA A 149 23.50 -13.89 -63.59
N TYR A 150 23.59 -12.59 -63.80
CA TYR A 150 23.68 -11.60 -62.71
C TYR A 150 22.42 -11.56 -61.85
N GLY A 151 21.22 -11.61 -62.46
CA GLY A 151 19.96 -11.67 -61.73
C GLY A 151 19.87 -12.90 -60.82
N ASN A 152 20.24 -14.07 -61.32
CA ASN A 152 20.24 -15.32 -60.54
C ASN A 152 21.33 -15.36 -59.46
N LEU A 153 22.52 -14.80 -59.72
CA LEU A 153 23.54 -14.60 -58.68
C LEU A 153 23.00 -13.71 -57.56
N GLY A 154 22.34 -12.61 -57.93
CA GLY A 154 21.69 -11.72 -56.96
C GLY A 154 20.70 -12.46 -56.08
N ASN A 155 19.78 -13.23 -56.68
CA ASN A 155 18.80 -14.04 -55.93
C ASN A 155 19.47 -15.07 -55.00
N ALA A 156 20.55 -15.71 -55.45
CA ALA A 156 21.26 -16.70 -54.64
C ALA A 156 22.02 -16.06 -53.47
N TYR A 157 22.60 -14.87 -53.64
CA TYR A 157 23.20 -14.10 -52.55
C TYR A 157 22.17 -13.52 -51.58
N ASP A 158 21.01 -13.10 -52.09
CA ASP A 158 19.87 -12.66 -51.28
C ASP A 158 19.39 -13.81 -50.36
N SER A 159 19.28 -15.03 -50.91
CA SER A 159 18.93 -16.23 -50.15
C SER A 159 19.99 -16.64 -49.12
N LEU A 160 21.25 -16.23 -49.28
CA LEU A 160 22.33 -16.38 -48.29
C LEU A 160 22.37 -15.24 -47.26
N SER A 161 21.44 -14.28 -47.34
CA SER A 161 21.43 -13.06 -46.53
C SER A 161 22.66 -12.15 -46.74
N ASP A 162 23.39 -12.29 -47.86
CA ASP A 162 24.45 -11.35 -48.27
C ASP A 162 23.84 -10.27 -49.18
N PHE A 163 23.00 -9.43 -48.57
CA PHE A 163 22.19 -8.43 -49.28
C PHE A 163 23.03 -7.40 -50.03
N HIS A 164 24.24 -7.07 -49.53
CA HIS A 164 25.15 -6.16 -50.22
C HIS A 164 25.64 -6.73 -51.55
N LYS A 165 26.01 -8.01 -51.60
CA LYS A 165 26.35 -8.65 -52.88
C LYS A 165 25.12 -8.81 -53.76
N ALA A 166 23.97 -9.18 -53.20
CA ALA A 166 22.72 -9.28 -53.94
C ALA A 166 22.41 -7.97 -54.68
N ILE A 167 22.46 -6.83 -53.98
CA ILE A 167 22.27 -5.50 -54.57
C ILE A 167 23.28 -5.25 -55.69
N SER A 168 24.58 -5.51 -55.47
CA SER A 168 25.59 -5.27 -56.49
C SER A 168 25.33 -6.05 -57.79
N TYR A 169 24.81 -7.27 -57.68
CA TYR A 169 24.47 -8.10 -58.83
C TYR A 169 23.15 -7.69 -59.48
N HIS A 170 22.14 -7.31 -58.70
CA HIS A 170 20.88 -6.78 -59.23
C HIS A 170 21.05 -5.42 -59.91
N GLU A 171 21.94 -4.55 -59.45
CA GLU A 171 22.31 -3.30 -60.13
C GLU A 171 22.96 -3.57 -61.50
N ARG A 172 23.81 -4.61 -61.58
CA ARG A 172 24.40 -5.04 -62.86
C ARG A 172 23.35 -5.65 -63.80
N HIS A 173 22.44 -6.47 -63.27
CA HIS A 173 21.30 -6.98 -64.04
C HIS A 173 20.45 -5.83 -64.59
N LEU A 174 20.11 -4.83 -63.76
CA LEU A 174 19.36 -3.65 -64.15
C LEU A 174 20.06 -2.85 -65.27
N GLN A 175 21.37 -2.64 -65.14
CA GLN A 175 22.16 -1.93 -66.15
C GLN A 175 22.09 -2.64 -67.50
N ILE A 176 22.30 -3.96 -67.53
CA ILE A 176 22.28 -4.75 -68.76
C ILE A 176 20.88 -4.80 -69.36
N ALA A 177 19.83 -4.98 -68.55
CA ALA A 177 18.45 -4.98 -69.02
C ALA A 177 18.10 -3.68 -69.76
N LYS A 178 18.57 -2.52 -69.25
CA LYS A 178 18.44 -1.22 -69.92
C LYS A 178 19.23 -1.15 -71.23
N GLU A 179 20.45 -1.68 -71.25
CA GLU A 179 21.32 -1.71 -72.45
C GLU A 179 20.70 -2.54 -73.58
N VAL A 180 20.07 -3.67 -73.28
CA VAL A 180 19.45 -4.56 -74.28
C VAL A 180 17.98 -4.21 -74.58
N GLY A 181 17.40 -3.24 -73.88
CA GLY A 181 16.00 -2.82 -74.05
C GLY A 181 14.96 -3.79 -73.47
N ASP A 182 15.36 -4.66 -72.55
CA ASP A 182 14.46 -5.62 -71.89
C ASP A 182 13.69 -4.95 -70.74
N LYS A 183 12.49 -4.47 -71.06
CA LYS A 183 11.61 -3.83 -70.06
C LYS A 183 11.12 -4.79 -68.98
N ALA A 184 10.90 -6.07 -69.30
CA ALA A 184 10.50 -7.05 -68.29
C ALA A 184 11.65 -7.33 -67.32
N GLY A 185 12.88 -7.50 -67.84
CA GLY A 185 14.10 -7.61 -67.05
C GLY A 185 14.41 -6.39 -66.20
N GLU A 186 14.15 -5.18 -66.72
CA GLU A 186 14.26 -3.92 -65.95
C GLU A 186 13.32 -3.94 -64.73
N GLY A 187 12.07 -4.33 -64.94
CA GLY A 187 11.08 -4.51 -63.87
C GLY A 187 11.53 -5.52 -62.82
N GLN A 188 11.95 -6.72 -63.24
CA GLN A 188 12.43 -7.77 -62.34
C GLN A 188 13.65 -7.32 -61.51
N ALA A 189 14.60 -6.62 -62.14
CA ALA A 189 15.77 -6.09 -61.44
C ALA A 189 15.38 -5.06 -60.37
N TYR A 190 14.44 -4.16 -60.67
CA TYR A 190 13.91 -3.21 -59.70
C TYR A 190 13.14 -3.89 -58.56
N GLY A 191 12.32 -4.89 -58.87
CA GLY A 191 11.62 -5.69 -57.86
C GLY A 191 12.59 -6.36 -56.88
N ASN A 192 13.64 -7.00 -57.40
CA ASN A 192 14.64 -7.68 -56.60
C ASN A 192 15.51 -6.70 -55.79
N LEU A 193 15.88 -5.55 -56.37
CA LEU A 193 16.54 -4.47 -55.60
C LEU A 193 15.66 -4.01 -54.45
N GLY A 194 14.36 -3.82 -54.69
CA GLY A 194 13.42 -3.45 -53.65
C GLY A 194 13.42 -4.45 -52.50
N ASN A 195 13.30 -5.76 -52.80
CA ASN A 195 13.34 -6.83 -51.80
C ASN A 195 14.67 -6.85 -51.02
N ALA A 196 15.82 -6.68 -51.70
CA ALA A 196 17.12 -6.69 -51.04
C ALA A 196 17.33 -5.47 -50.12
N TYR A 197 16.80 -4.29 -50.49
CA TYR A 197 16.80 -3.12 -49.62
C TYR A 197 15.82 -3.24 -48.45
N ASP A 198 14.67 -3.89 -48.66
CA ASP A 198 13.71 -4.20 -47.60
C ASP A 198 14.35 -5.10 -46.54
N SER A 199 15.06 -6.15 -46.98
CA SER A 199 15.83 -7.06 -46.12
C SER A 199 16.98 -6.37 -45.36
N LEU A 200 17.54 -5.28 -45.90
CA LEU A 200 18.52 -4.43 -45.21
C LEU A 200 17.88 -3.38 -44.27
N SER A 201 16.55 -3.38 -44.17
CA SER A 201 15.77 -2.37 -43.43
C SER A 201 15.90 -0.93 -43.96
N ASP A 202 16.33 -0.75 -45.22
CA ASP A 202 16.29 0.55 -45.91
C ASP A 202 14.96 0.69 -46.67
N PHE A 203 13.87 0.79 -45.89
CA PHE A 203 12.49 0.76 -46.40
C PHE A 203 12.20 1.88 -47.39
N HIS A 204 12.82 3.05 -47.22
CA HIS A 204 12.65 4.16 -48.16
C HIS A 204 13.20 3.84 -49.55
N LYS A 205 14.39 3.21 -49.65
CA LYS A 205 14.89 2.74 -50.94
C LYS A 205 14.06 1.58 -51.47
N ALA A 206 13.66 0.64 -50.63
CA ALA A 206 12.79 -0.47 -51.03
C ALA A 206 11.51 0.03 -51.72
N ILE A 207 10.80 0.96 -51.07
CA ILE A 207 9.61 1.62 -51.62
C ILE A 207 9.92 2.29 -52.97
N SER A 208 11.01 3.07 -53.06
CA SER A 208 11.36 3.77 -54.30
C SER A 208 11.60 2.80 -55.48
N TYR A 209 12.20 1.64 -55.22
CA TYR A 209 12.44 0.62 -56.24
C TYR A 209 11.16 -0.15 -56.59
N HIS A 210 10.31 -0.46 -55.62
CA HIS A 210 9.02 -1.09 -55.88
C HIS A 210 8.04 -0.17 -56.62
N GLU A 211 8.09 1.16 -56.40
CA GLU A 211 7.33 2.13 -57.20
C GLU A 211 7.77 2.12 -58.67
N ARG A 212 9.08 1.97 -58.92
CA ARG A 212 9.61 1.80 -60.30
C ARG A 212 9.20 0.46 -60.90
N HIS A 213 9.27 -0.62 -60.13
CA HIS A 213 8.78 -1.94 -60.56
C HIS A 213 7.30 -1.88 -60.96
N LEU A 214 6.45 -1.24 -60.14
CA LEU A 214 5.03 -1.04 -60.42
C LEU A 214 4.80 -0.21 -61.69
N GLN A 215 5.57 0.86 -61.88
CA GLN A 215 5.47 1.69 -63.08
C GLN A 215 5.75 0.87 -64.34
N ILE A 216 6.81 0.08 -64.34
CA ILE A 216 7.20 -0.76 -65.49
C ILE A 216 6.16 -1.86 -65.75
N ALA A 217 5.64 -2.52 -64.71
CA ALA A 217 4.61 -3.54 -64.87
C ALA A 217 3.36 -2.98 -65.59
N LYS A 218 2.97 -1.74 -65.26
CA LYS A 218 1.89 -1.02 -65.96
C LYS A 218 2.23 -0.66 -67.40
N GLU A 219 3.47 -0.24 -67.67
CA GLU A 219 3.95 0.07 -69.03
C GLU A 219 3.96 -1.17 -69.93
N VAL A 220 4.35 -2.33 -69.40
CA VAL A 220 4.38 -3.62 -70.12
C VAL A 220 2.98 -4.24 -70.24
N GLY A 221 2.03 -3.82 -69.39
CA GLY A 221 0.65 -4.33 -69.37
C GLY A 221 0.51 -5.70 -68.71
N ASP A 222 1.47 -6.12 -67.90
CA ASP A 222 1.43 -7.38 -67.17
C ASP A 222 0.74 -7.19 -65.81
N LYS A 223 -0.54 -7.61 -65.79
CA LYS A 223 -1.38 -7.50 -64.60
C LYS A 223 -0.89 -8.36 -63.43
N ALA A 224 -0.23 -9.50 -63.70
CA ALA A 224 0.25 -10.35 -62.62
C ALA A 224 1.44 -9.72 -61.89
N THR A 225 2.41 -9.15 -62.64
CA THR A 225 3.51 -8.38 -62.01
C THR A 225 3.05 -7.06 -61.42
N GLU A 226 1.99 -6.43 -61.94
CA GLU A 226 1.36 -5.26 -61.31
C GLU A 226 0.87 -5.61 -59.88
N GLY A 227 0.20 -6.76 -59.72
CA GLY A 227 -0.23 -7.28 -58.41
C GLY A 227 0.96 -7.53 -57.48
N GLN A 228 1.99 -8.24 -57.95
CA GLN A 228 3.21 -8.49 -57.19
C GLN A 228 3.91 -7.21 -56.73
N ALA A 229 3.98 -6.19 -57.58
CA ALA A 229 4.56 -4.90 -57.22
C ALA A 229 3.75 -4.18 -56.13
N TYR A 230 2.42 -4.25 -56.18
CA TYR A 230 1.55 -3.75 -55.11
C TYR A 230 1.72 -4.54 -53.81
N GLY A 231 1.81 -5.87 -53.86
CA GLY A 231 2.09 -6.71 -52.70
C GLY A 231 3.41 -6.34 -52.03
N ASN A 232 4.49 -6.18 -52.80
CA ASN A 232 5.80 -5.80 -52.27
C ASN A 232 5.82 -4.37 -51.71
N LEU A 233 5.13 -3.41 -52.35
CA LEU A 233 4.93 -2.07 -51.77
C LEU A 233 4.21 -2.16 -50.43
N GLY A 234 3.16 -2.98 -50.35
CA GLY A 234 2.42 -3.22 -49.11
C GLY A 234 3.35 -3.73 -48.00
N ASN A 235 4.17 -4.75 -48.28
CA ASN A 235 5.15 -5.28 -47.34
C ASN A 235 6.16 -4.21 -46.90
N ALA A 236 6.72 -3.44 -47.83
CA ALA A 236 7.69 -2.39 -47.49
C ALA A 236 7.08 -1.25 -46.65
N TYR A 237 5.81 -0.90 -46.87
CA TYR A 237 5.09 0.05 -46.01
C TYR A 237 4.72 -0.55 -44.65
N ASP A 238 4.43 -1.85 -44.57
CA ASP A 238 4.21 -2.56 -43.30
C ASP A 238 5.49 -2.55 -42.46
N SER A 239 6.63 -2.89 -43.07
CA SER A 239 7.96 -2.84 -42.45
C SER A 239 8.37 -1.42 -42.02
N LEU A 240 7.95 -0.39 -42.77
CA LEU A 240 8.15 1.02 -42.40
C LEU A 240 7.24 1.45 -41.21
N GLY A 241 6.14 0.74 -40.96
CA GLY A 241 5.15 1.07 -39.93
C GLY A 241 3.98 1.95 -40.42
N ASP A 242 3.86 2.21 -41.73
CA ASP A 242 2.70 2.91 -42.33
C ASP A 242 1.62 1.87 -42.71
N PHE A 243 1.02 1.26 -41.68
CA PHE A 243 0.07 0.15 -41.83
C PHE A 243 -1.16 0.51 -42.67
N HIS A 244 -1.58 1.77 -42.67
CA HIS A 244 -2.72 2.20 -43.49
C HIS A 244 -2.40 2.16 -44.99
N LYS A 245 -1.19 2.60 -45.39
CA LYS A 245 -0.75 2.42 -46.78
C LYS A 245 -0.53 0.96 -47.11
N ALA A 246 0.06 0.18 -46.21
CA ALA A 246 0.25 -1.25 -46.40
C ALA A 246 -1.08 -1.95 -46.72
N ILE A 247 -2.11 -1.73 -45.90
CA ILE A 247 -3.47 -2.25 -46.12
C ILE A 247 -4.01 -1.81 -47.50
N SER A 248 -3.88 -0.52 -47.86
CA SER A 248 -4.38 -0.02 -49.14
C SER A 248 -3.71 -0.69 -50.35
N TYR A 249 -2.42 -1.01 -50.26
CA TYR A 249 -1.70 -1.68 -51.33
C TYR A 249 -2.01 -3.18 -51.40
N HIS A 250 -2.15 -3.85 -50.24
CA HIS A 250 -2.58 -5.25 -50.23
C HIS A 250 -4.04 -5.44 -50.69
N GLU A 251 -4.93 -4.47 -50.45
CA GLU A 251 -6.29 -4.48 -51.02
C GLU A 251 -6.25 -4.40 -52.55
N ARG A 252 -5.30 -3.65 -53.14
CA ARG A 252 -5.09 -3.58 -54.59
C ARG A 252 -4.50 -4.87 -55.15
N ASP A 253 -3.51 -5.45 -54.49
CA ASP A 253 -2.97 -6.77 -54.84
C ASP A 253 -4.07 -7.85 -54.84
N LEU A 254 -4.89 -7.89 -53.79
CA LEU A 254 -6.03 -8.80 -53.68
C LEU A 254 -7.04 -8.62 -54.83
N GLN A 255 -7.34 -7.37 -55.19
CA GLN A 255 -8.24 -7.06 -56.29
C GLN A 255 -7.68 -7.60 -57.62
N ILE A 256 -6.40 -7.35 -57.89
CA ILE A 256 -5.75 -7.80 -59.13
C ILE A 256 -5.66 -9.32 -59.19
N ALA A 257 -5.30 -9.99 -58.10
CA ALA A 257 -5.25 -11.45 -58.03
C ALA A 257 -6.60 -12.09 -58.39
N LYS A 258 -7.71 -11.49 -57.94
CA LYS A 258 -9.07 -11.90 -58.32
C LYS A 258 -9.39 -11.63 -59.79
N GLU A 259 -8.96 -10.49 -60.34
CA GLU A 259 -9.15 -10.13 -61.74
C GLU A 259 -8.43 -11.08 -62.70
N VAL A 260 -7.22 -11.52 -62.37
CA VAL A 260 -6.42 -12.45 -63.20
C VAL A 260 -6.70 -13.93 -62.90
N GLY A 261 -7.50 -14.23 -61.87
CA GLY A 261 -7.84 -15.60 -61.46
C GLY A 261 -6.71 -16.35 -60.74
N ASP A 262 -5.71 -15.65 -60.19
CA ASP A 262 -4.62 -16.25 -59.41
C ASP A 262 -5.09 -16.56 -57.99
N LYS A 263 -5.57 -17.80 -57.77
CA LYS A 263 -6.01 -18.26 -56.45
C LYS A 263 -4.89 -18.31 -55.41
N ALA A 264 -3.67 -18.63 -55.81
CA ALA A 264 -2.53 -18.61 -54.89
C ALA A 264 -2.18 -17.16 -54.49
N GLY A 265 -2.24 -16.23 -55.44
CA GLY A 265 -2.13 -14.79 -55.19
C GLY A 265 -3.22 -14.23 -54.29
N GLU A 266 -4.47 -14.67 -54.46
CA GLU A 266 -5.57 -14.31 -53.56
C GLU A 266 -5.27 -14.73 -52.11
N GLY A 267 -4.76 -15.94 -51.92
CA GLY A 267 -4.30 -16.45 -50.62
C GLY A 267 -3.20 -15.57 -50.01
N ARG A 268 -2.12 -15.29 -50.77
CA ARG A 268 -1.01 -14.44 -50.32
C ARG A 268 -1.47 -13.03 -49.94
N ALA A 269 -2.32 -12.41 -50.75
CA ALA A 269 -2.83 -11.06 -50.47
C ALA A 269 -3.70 -11.02 -49.21
N TYR A 270 -4.52 -12.06 -48.96
CA TYR A 270 -5.22 -12.20 -47.68
C TYR A 270 -4.27 -12.42 -46.49
N GLY A 271 -3.23 -13.22 -46.67
CA GLY A 271 -2.18 -13.40 -45.67
C GLY A 271 -1.52 -12.07 -45.27
N ASN A 272 -1.11 -11.29 -46.27
CA ASN A 272 -0.47 -9.98 -46.07
C ASN A 272 -1.42 -8.94 -45.45
N LEU A 273 -2.70 -8.91 -45.87
CA LEU A 273 -3.72 -8.09 -45.19
C LEU A 273 -3.86 -8.48 -43.72
N GLY A 274 -3.89 -9.78 -43.44
CA GLY A 274 -3.93 -10.29 -42.06
C GLY A 274 -2.74 -9.81 -41.24
N ASN A 275 -1.52 -9.90 -41.80
CA ASN A 275 -0.29 -9.41 -41.17
C ASN A 275 -0.36 -7.89 -40.92
N ALA A 276 -0.78 -7.09 -41.91
CA ALA A 276 -0.87 -5.64 -41.75
C ALA A 276 -1.91 -5.20 -40.69
N TYR A 277 -3.05 -5.90 -40.61
CA TYR A 277 -4.03 -5.68 -39.53
C TYR A 277 -3.53 -6.18 -38.17
N HIS A 278 -2.73 -7.26 -38.15
CA HIS A 278 -2.07 -7.74 -36.93
C HIS A 278 -1.03 -6.72 -36.42
N SER A 279 -0.16 -6.21 -37.30
CA SER A 279 0.81 -5.16 -37.00
C SER A 279 0.13 -3.86 -36.51
N LEU A 280 -0.95 -3.43 -37.17
CA LEU A 280 -1.76 -2.28 -36.74
C LEU A 280 -2.41 -2.52 -35.36
N GLY A 281 -2.92 -3.73 -35.15
CA GLY A 281 -3.49 -4.17 -33.88
C GLY A 281 -2.45 -4.17 -32.75
N ASP A 282 -1.24 -4.67 -32.98
CA ASP A 282 -0.15 -4.65 -32.01
C ASP A 282 0.33 -3.22 -31.71
N PHE A 283 0.33 -2.34 -32.72
CA PHE A 283 0.72 -0.93 -32.56
C PHE A 283 -0.28 -0.12 -31.73
N HIS A 284 -1.59 -0.26 -32.00
CA HIS A 284 -2.63 0.47 -31.26
C HIS A 284 -3.21 -0.29 -30.04
N LYS A 285 -2.89 -1.58 -29.90
CA LYS A 285 -3.59 -2.54 -29.03
C LYS A 285 -5.11 -2.61 -29.25
N ALA A 286 -5.55 -2.39 -30.49
CA ALA A 286 -6.97 -2.38 -30.83
C ALA A 286 -7.50 -3.80 -31.09
N ILE A 287 -8.41 -4.26 -30.23
CA ILE A 287 -9.04 -5.59 -30.33
C ILE A 287 -9.77 -5.78 -31.67
N SER A 288 -10.36 -4.71 -32.23
CA SER A 288 -11.06 -4.77 -33.52
C SER A 288 -10.14 -5.17 -34.68
N ASP A 289 -8.88 -4.75 -34.64
CA ASP A 289 -7.93 -4.99 -35.73
C ASP A 289 -7.39 -6.43 -35.67
N PHE A 290 -7.20 -6.99 -34.48
CA PHE A 290 -6.90 -8.43 -34.33
C PHE A 290 -8.03 -9.32 -34.85
N HIS A 291 -9.29 -8.96 -34.65
CA HIS A 291 -10.41 -9.72 -35.23
C HIS A 291 -10.40 -9.68 -36.76
N LYS A 292 -10.07 -8.53 -37.37
CA LYS A 292 -9.88 -8.44 -38.82
C LYS A 292 -8.70 -9.30 -39.28
N ALA A 293 -7.57 -9.25 -38.59
CA ALA A 293 -6.41 -10.08 -38.89
C ALA A 293 -6.77 -11.57 -38.89
N ILE A 294 -7.46 -12.04 -37.84
CA ILE A 294 -7.96 -13.42 -37.74
C ILE A 294 -8.84 -13.77 -38.94
N SER A 295 -9.81 -12.91 -39.29
CA SER A 295 -10.72 -13.18 -40.41
C SER A 295 -9.99 -13.32 -41.76
N TYR A 296 -8.94 -12.53 -41.98
CA TYR A 296 -8.12 -12.61 -43.20
C TYR A 296 -7.22 -13.84 -43.20
N HIS A 297 -6.61 -14.19 -42.06
CA HIS A 297 -5.83 -15.42 -41.96
C HIS A 297 -6.68 -16.69 -42.08
N GLU A 298 -7.94 -16.68 -41.62
CA GLU A 298 -8.89 -17.79 -41.85
C GLU A 298 -9.20 -17.96 -43.34
N ARG A 299 -9.32 -16.86 -44.09
CA ARG A 299 -9.47 -16.89 -45.55
C ARG A 299 -8.21 -17.37 -46.26
N HIS A 300 -7.03 -16.90 -45.83
CA HIS A 300 -5.75 -17.42 -46.32
C HIS A 300 -5.66 -18.93 -46.11
N LEU A 301 -5.97 -19.42 -44.91
CA LEU A 301 -5.97 -20.84 -44.57
C LEU A 301 -6.92 -21.66 -45.46
N GLN A 302 -8.13 -21.13 -45.71
CA GLN A 302 -9.11 -21.80 -46.56
C GLN A 302 -8.58 -21.94 -48.00
N ILE A 303 -8.06 -20.86 -48.57
CA ILE A 303 -7.55 -20.85 -49.94
C ILE A 303 -6.32 -21.76 -50.06
N ALA A 304 -5.39 -21.72 -49.11
CA ALA A 304 -4.22 -22.60 -49.09
C ALA A 304 -4.62 -24.09 -49.15
N LYS A 305 -5.67 -24.47 -48.40
CA LYS A 305 -6.24 -25.83 -48.48
C LYS A 305 -6.90 -26.14 -49.83
N GLU A 306 -7.61 -25.17 -50.41
CA GLU A 306 -8.26 -25.33 -51.72
C GLU A 306 -7.24 -25.54 -52.86
N VAL A 307 -6.11 -24.85 -52.83
CA VAL A 307 -5.04 -24.97 -53.84
C VAL A 307 -4.00 -26.06 -53.52
N GLY A 308 -4.10 -26.70 -52.36
CA GLY A 308 -3.17 -27.76 -51.92
C GLY A 308 -1.80 -27.25 -51.46
N ASP A 309 -1.67 -25.97 -51.12
CA ASP A 309 -0.44 -25.36 -50.63
C ASP A 309 -0.23 -25.66 -49.14
N LYS A 310 0.56 -26.69 -48.86
CA LYS A 310 0.89 -27.09 -47.49
C LYS A 310 1.76 -26.08 -46.75
N ALA A 311 2.64 -25.36 -47.46
CA ALA A 311 3.46 -24.33 -46.82
C ALA A 311 2.59 -23.13 -46.41
N GLY A 312 1.70 -22.67 -47.30
CA GLY A 312 0.71 -21.64 -47.01
C GLY A 312 -0.28 -22.04 -45.91
N GLU A 313 -0.68 -23.32 -45.82
CA GLU A 313 -1.49 -23.83 -44.70
C GLU A 313 -0.75 -23.64 -43.36
N GLY A 314 0.55 -23.97 -43.33
CA GLY A 314 1.41 -23.78 -42.16
C GLY A 314 1.54 -22.31 -41.77
N GLU A 315 1.82 -21.43 -42.73
CA GLU A 315 1.95 -19.99 -42.51
C GLU A 315 0.65 -19.38 -41.96
N ALA A 316 -0.50 -19.74 -42.52
CA ALA A 316 -1.80 -19.27 -42.06
C ALA A 316 -2.08 -19.69 -40.60
N TYR A 317 -1.74 -20.92 -40.21
CA TYR A 317 -1.85 -21.34 -38.80
C TYR A 317 -0.87 -20.62 -37.89
N ALA A 318 0.37 -20.35 -38.34
CA ALA A 318 1.34 -19.58 -37.57
C ALA A 318 0.80 -18.17 -37.27
N ASN A 319 0.26 -17.49 -38.28
CA ASN A 319 -0.25 -16.13 -38.16
C ASN A 319 -1.56 -16.08 -37.34
N LEU A 320 -2.45 -17.06 -37.49
CA LEU A 320 -3.60 -17.23 -36.59
C LEU A 320 -3.17 -17.40 -35.14
N GLY A 321 -2.16 -18.25 -34.89
CA GLY A 321 -1.62 -18.44 -33.54
C GLY A 321 -1.08 -17.14 -32.94
N ASN A 322 -0.34 -16.36 -33.72
CA ASN A 322 0.16 -15.05 -33.31
C ASN A 322 -0.97 -14.06 -33.01
N ALA A 323 -2.00 -13.98 -33.87
CA ALA A 323 -3.13 -13.08 -33.68
C ALA A 323 -3.96 -13.45 -32.43
N TYR A 324 -4.22 -14.74 -32.20
CA TYR A 324 -4.89 -15.19 -30.98
C TYR A 324 -4.04 -14.97 -29.71
N ARG A 325 -2.70 -15.07 -29.81
CA ARG A 325 -1.79 -14.72 -28.71
C ARG A 325 -1.88 -13.24 -28.38
N SER A 326 -1.87 -12.35 -29.38
CA SER A 326 -2.04 -10.90 -29.18
C SER A 326 -3.42 -10.54 -28.62
N LEU A 327 -4.46 -11.32 -28.97
CA LEU A 327 -5.82 -11.18 -28.41
C LEU A 327 -5.92 -11.67 -26.94
N GLY A 328 -4.97 -12.48 -26.47
CA GLY A 328 -4.96 -13.07 -25.13
C GLY A 328 -5.58 -14.46 -25.02
N ASP A 329 -6.07 -15.05 -26.12
CA ASP A 329 -6.57 -16.43 -26.15
C ASP A 329 -5.40 -17.41 -26.37
N PHE A 330 -4.61 -17.61 -25.31
CA PHE A 330 -3.39 -18.40 -25.35
C PHE A 330 -3.66 -19.88 -25.67
N HIS A 331 -4.81 -20.43 -25.28
CA HIS A 331 -5.15 -21.81 -25.58
C HIS A 331 -5.41 -22.03 -27.07
N LYS A 332 -6.13 -21.13 -27.74
CA LYS A 332 -6.26 -21.20 -29.20
C LYS A 332 -4.92 -20.97 -29.88
N ALA A 333 -4.11 -20.01 -29.40
CA ALA A 333 -2.79 -19.76 -29.95
C ALA A 333 -1.91 -21.02 -29.94
N ILE A 334 -1.86 -21.74 -28.80
CA ILE A 334 -1.15 -23.02 -28.68
C ILE A 334 -1.69 -24.05 -29.66
N SER A 335 -3.01 -24.19 -29.78
CA SER A 335 -3.62 -25.17 -30.69
C SER A 335 -3.27 -24.93 -32.17
N TYR A 336 -3.20 -23.67 -32.59
CA TYR A 336 -2.82 -23.31 -33.95
C TYR A 336 -1.31 -23.48 -34.18
N HIS A 337 -0.47 -23.12 -33.21
CA HIS A 337 0.97 -23.36 -33.32
C HIS A 337 1.33 -24.86 -33.30
N ASP A 338 0.57 -25.71 -32.61
CA ASP A 338 0.72 -27.17 -32.69
C ASP A 338 0.39 -27.70 -34.10
N ARG A 339 -0.64 -27.14 -34.76
CA ARG A 339 -0.94 -27.48 -36.17
C ARG A 339 0.14 -27.01 -37.13
N HIS A 340 0.66 -25.79 -36.93
CA HIS A 340 1.81 -25.28 -37.67
C HIS A 340 3.04 -26.19 -37.52
N LEU A 341 3.34 -26.66 -36.30
CA LEU A 341 4.43 -27.60 -36.03
C LEU A 341 4.23 -28.95 -36.73
N GLN A 342 3.01 -29.49 -36.75
CA GLN A 342 2.69 -30.74 -37.45
C GLN A 342 2.97 -30.61 -38.95
N ILE A 343 2.48 -29.53 -39.57
CA ILE A 343 2.69 -29.28 -41.01
C ILE A 343 4.18 -29.09 -41.33
N ALA A 344 4.92 -28.34 -40.52
CA ALA A 344 6.35 -28.16 -40.73
C ALA A 344 7.11 -29.50 -40.74
N LYS A 345 6.72 -30.44 -39.86
CA LYS A 345 7.26 -31.81 -39.84
C LYS A 345 6.84 -32.65 -41.04
N GLU A 346 5.59 -32.50 -41.51
CA GLU A 346 5.09 -33.19 -42.71
C GLU A 346 5.82 -32.73 -43.98
N VAL A 347 6.07 -31.42 -44.11
CA VAL A 347 6.79 -30.83 -45.24
C VAL A 347 8.30 -31.09 -45.16
N GLY A 348 8.83 -31.41 -43.97
CA GLY A 348 10.26 -31.67 -43.75
C GLY A 348 11.11 -30.41 -43.66
N ASP A 349 10.49 -29.24 -43.46
CA ASP A 349 11.18 -27.96 -43.32
C ASP A 349 11.64 -27.76 -41.86
N LYS A 350 12.93 -28.02 -41.64
CA LYS A 350 13.57 -27.87 -40.32
C LYS A 350 13.58 -26.44 -39.81
N ALA A 351 13.77 -25.44 -40.67
CA ALA A 351 13.76 -24.04 -40.24
C ALA A 351 12.37 -23.62 -39.75
N THR A 352 11.32 -24.03 -40.47
CA THR A 352 9.94 -23.79 -40.06
C THR A 352 9.54 -24.61 -38.82
N GLU A 353 10.08 -25.81 -38.63
CA GLU A 353 9.94 -26.57 -37.39
C GLU A 353 10.48 -25.78 -36.17
N GLY A 354 11.66 -25.17 -36.30
CA GLY A 354 12.25 -24.29 -35.29
C GLY A 354 11.34 -23.11 -34.95
N ARG A 355 10.90 -22.36 -35.97
CA ARG A 355 9.95 -21.23 -35.81
C ARG A 355 8.65 -21.65 -35.11
N ALA A 356 8.13 -22.83 -35.42
CA ALA A 356 6.94 -23.36 -34.76
C ALA A 356 7.15 -23.61 -33.26
N TYR A 357 8.30 -24.19 -32.86
CA TYR A 357 8.65 -24.32 -31.46
C TYR A 357 8.86 -22.97 -30.78
N GLY A 358 9.52 -22.01 -31.43
CA GLY A 358 9.68 -20.66 -30.92
C GLY A 358 8.34 -19.98 -30.63
N ASN A 359 7.37 -20.12 -31.54
CA ASN A 359 6.01 -19.58 -31.37
C ASN A 359 5.23 -20.29 -30.26
N LEU A 360 5.33 -21.62 -30.14
CA LEU A 360 4.79 -22.36 -29.00
C LEU A 360 5.39 -21.88 -27.68
N GLY A 361 6.72 -21.68 -27.64
CA GLY A 361 7.42 -21.15 -26.47
C GLY A 361 6.89 -19.78 -26.06
N ASN A 362 6.68 -18.87 -27.03
CA ASN A 362 6.10 -17.56 -26.78
C ASN A 362 4.64 -17.62 -26.29
N ALA A 363 3.84 -18.56 -26.80
CA ALA A 363 2.45 -18.76 -26.36
C ALA A 363 2.40 -19.31 -24.92
N TYR A 364 3.26 -20.27 -24.58
CA TYR A 364 3.39 -20.76 -23.20
C TYR A 364 3.98 -19.71 -22.24
N HIS A 365 4.90 -18.87 -22.72
CA HIS A 365 5.42 -17.72 -21.95
C HIS A 365 4.28 -16.75 -21.62
N SER A 366 3.44 -16.44 -22.60
CA SER A 366 2.27 -15.55 -22.42
C SER A 366 1.20 -16.16 -21.50
N LEU A 367 1.06 -17.50 -21.49
CA LEU A 367 0.20 -18.24 -20.57
C LEU A 367 0.75 -18.24 -19.12
N GLY A 368 2.04 -17.96 -18.92
CA GLY A 368 2.72 -18.03 -17.62
C GLY A 368 3.38 -19.37 -17.29
N ASP A 369 3.32 -20.36 -18.18
CA ASP A 369 4.02 -21.64 -18.02
C ASP A 369 5.47 -21.50 -18.53
N PHE A 370 6.30 -20.83 -17.73
CA PHE A 370 7.68 -20.50 -18.10
C PHE A 370 8.56 -21.75 -18.27
N HIS A 371 8.27 -22.85 -17.57
CA HIS A 371 9.02 -24.09 -17.74
C HIS A 371 8.78 -24.72 -19.11
N LYS A 372 7.53 -24.79 -19.59
CA LYS A 372 7.28 -25.23 -20.96
C LYS A 372 7.84 -24.27 -21.98
N ALA A 373 7.71 -22.95 -21.76
CA ALA A 373 8.28 -21.95 -22.63
C ALA A 373 9.79 -22.18 -22.85
N ILE A 374 10.54 -22.36 -21.76
CA ILE A 374 11.99 -22.68 -21.80
C ILE A 374 12.24 -23.95 -22.62
N SER A 375 11.50 -25.03 -22.37
CA SER A 375 11.71 -26.30 -23.09
C SER A 375 11.50 -26.18 -24.60
N TYR A 376 10.54 -25.36 -25.03
CA TYR A 376 10.28 -25.10 -26.45
C TYR A 376 11.31 -24.16 -27.06
N HIS A 377 11.76 -23.13 -26.34
CA HIS A 377 12.83 -22.25 -26.82
C HIS A 377 14.20 -22.96 -26.88
N GLU A 378 14.46 -23.95 -26.02
CA GLU A 378 15.66 -24.80 -26.14
C GLU A 378 15.63 -25.67 -27.40
N ARG A 379 14.45 -26.17 -27.78
CA ARG A 379 14.26 -26.91 -29.05
C ARG A 379 14.45 -26.01 -30.26
N ASP A 380 13.88 -24.80 -30.24
CA ASP A 380 14.08 -23.77 -31.26
C ASP A 380 15.58 -23.43 -31.42
N LEU A 381 16.28 -23.17 -30.31
CA LEU A 381 17.72 -22.91 -30.29
C LEU A 381 18.54 -24.06 -30.90
N GLN A 382 18.19 -25.31 -30.55
CA GLN A 382 18.87 -26.49 -31.08
C GLN A 382 18.72 -26.56 -32.61
N ILE A 383 17.49 -26.41 -33.11
CA ILE A 383 17.20 -26.47 -34.55
C ILE A 383 17.87 -25.32 -35.29
N ALA A 384 17.83 -24.09 -34.77
CA ALA A 384 18.50 -22.94 -35.37
C ALA A 384 20.01 -23.20 -35.55
N LYS A 385 20.66 -23.85 -34.58
CA LYS A 385 22.07 -24.28 -34.69
C LYS A 385 22.27 -25.39 -35.72
N GLU A 386 21.36 -26.36 -35.79
CA GLU A 386 21.42 -27.47 -36.76
C GLU A 386 21.29 -26.97 -38.21
N VAL A 387 20.44 -25.98 -38.47
CA VAL A 387 20.23 -25.41 -39.82
C VAL A 387 21.19 -24.25 -40.15
N GLY A 388 22.00 -23.81 -39.19
CA GLY A 388 22.95 -22.71 -39.37
C GLY A 388 22.33 -21.31 -39.38
N ASP A 389 21.10 -21.15 -38.89
CA ASP A 389 20.41 -19.85 -38.82
C ASP A 389 20.91 -19.04 -37.61
N LYS A 390 21.89 -18.17 -37.86
CA LYS A 390 22.45 -17.28 -36.82
C LYS A 390 21.43 -16.27 -36.32
N ALA A 391 20.55 -15.78 -37.18
CA ALA A 391 19.52 -14.83 -36.80
C ALA A 391 18.48 -15.49 -35.88
N GLY A 392 18.07 -16.73 -36.19
CA GLY A 392 17.22 -17.58 -35.35
C GLY A 392 17.88 -17.96 -34.04
N GLU A 393 19.18 -18.29 -34.03
CA GLU A 393 19.95 -18.58 -32.81
C GLU A 393 19.89 -17.39 -31.84
N GLY A 394 20.08 -16.17 -32.35
CA GLY A 394 19.93 -14.94 -31.58
C GLY A 394 18.52 -14.75 -31.00
N GLY A 395 17.49 -14.98 -31.82
CA GLY A 395 16.08 -14.90 -31.40
C GLY A 395 15.72 -15.89 -30.29
N ALA A 396 16.17 -17.14 -30.42
CA ALA A 396 15.94 -18.18 -29.42
C ALA A 396 16.63 -17.84 -28.08
N TYR A 397 17.86 -17.31 -28.09
CA TYR A 397 18.50 -16.81 -26.88
C TYR A 397 17.78 -15.61 -26.27
N ALA A 398 17.26 -14.69 -27.08
CA ALA A 398 16.46 -13.57 -26.56
C ALA A 398 15.20 -14.07 -25.84
N ASN A 399 14.50 -15.04 -26.42
CA ASN A 399 13.30 -15.63 -25.83
C ASN A 399 13.60 -16.44 -24.56
N LEU A 400 14.69 -17.22 -24.55
CA LEU A 400 15.17 -17.89 -23.33
C LEU A 400 15.49 -16.88 -22.23
N GLY A 401 16.19 -15.79 -22.56
CA GLY A 401 16.50 -14.73 -21.60
C GLY A 401 15.24 -14.11 -21.00
N ASN A 402 14.22 -13.83 -21.82
CA ASN A 402 12.93 -13.33 -21.36
C ASN A 402 12.19 -14.36 -20.47
N ALA A 403 12.21 -15.64 -20.82
CA ALA A 403 11.58 -16.69 -20.03
C ALA A 403 12.25 -16.91 -18.67
N TYR A 404 13.59 -16.92 -18.62
CA TYR A 404 14.33 -16.98 -17.36
C TYR A 404 14.16 -15.73 -16.51
N ARG A 405 14.05 -14.53 -17.12
CA ARG A 405 13.73 -13.29 -16.39
C ARG A 405 12.35 -13.39 -15.74
N SER A 406 11.34 -13.88 -16.48
CA SER A 406 9.99 -14.11 -15.95
C SER A 406 9.93 -15.19 -14.86
N LEU A 407 10.81 -16.19 -14.93
CA LEU A 407 10.96 -17.21 -13.88
C LEU A 407 11.66 -16.67 -12.60
N GLY A 408 12.35 -15.52 -12.69
CA GLY A 408 13.12 -14.92 -11.60
C GLY A 408 14.61 -15.30 -11.56
N ASP A 409 15.10 -16.10 -12.51
CA ASP A 409 16.53 -16.43 -12.64
C ASP A 409 17.23 -15.36 -13.50
N PHE A 410 17.47 -14.20 -12.89
CA PHE A 410 18.02 -13.03 -13.56
C PHE A 410 19.45 -13.25 -14.08
N HIS A 411 20.25 -14.08 -13.39
CA HIS A 411 21.61 -14.38 -13.83
C HIS A 411 21.64 -15.19 -15.12
N LYS A 412 20.79 -16.22 -15.25
CA LYS A 412 20.65 -16.93 -16.53
C LYS A 412 20.09 -16.01 -17.61
N ALA A 413 19.10 -15.18 -17.29
CA ALA A 413 18.54 -14.22 -18.22
C ALA A 413 19.63 -13.30 -18.83
N ILE A 414 20.50 -12.74 -17.98
CA ILE A 414 21.64 -11.91 -18.41
C ILE A 414 22.57 -12.72 -19.33
N SER A 415 22.95 -13.94 -18.94
CA SER A 415 23.86 -14.76 -19.75
C SER A 415 23.32 -15.06 -21.17
N TYR A 416 22.01 -15.30 -21.29
CA TYR A 416 21.38 -15.53 -22.59
C TYR A 416 21.26 -14.24 -23.41
N HIS A 417 20.94 -13.11 -22.77
CA HIS A 417 20.92 -11.82 -23.46
C HIS A 417 22.31 -11.33 -23.90
N GLU A 418 23.38 -11.67 -23.18
CA GLU A 418 24.77 -11.45 -23.62
C GLU A 418 25.10 -12.25 -24.88
N ARG A 419 24.65 -13.51 -24.96
CA ARG A 419 24.79 -14.33 -26.18
C ARG A 419 23.97 -13.76 -27.35
N HIS A 420 22.74 -13.32 -27.11
CA HIS A 420 21.93 -12.62 -28.11
C HIS A 420 22.64 -11.36 -28.63
N LEU A 421 23.22 -10.54 -27.73
CA LEU A 421 23.98 -9.34 -28.11
C LEU A 421 25.21 -9.69 -28.96
N GLN A 422 25.95 -10.73 -28.58
CA GLN A 422 27.12 -11.18 -29.34
C GLN A 422 26.73 -11.57 -30.78
N ILE A 423 25.67 -12.37 -30.93
CA ILE A 423 25.18 -12.80 -32.25
C ILE A 423 24.67 -11.63 -33.07
N ALA A 424 23.91 -10.70 -32.47
CA ALA A 424 23.43 -9.51 -33.19
C ALA A 424 24.59 -8.69 -33.77
N LYS A 425 25.71 -8.57 -33.04
CA LYS A 425 26.93 -7.92 -33.53
C LYS A 425 27.64 -8.72 -34.63
N GLU A 426 27.68 -10.04 -34.51
CA GLU A 426 28.27 -10.93 -35.53
C GLU A 426 27.49 -10.87 -36.86
N VAL A 427 26.16 -10.79 -36.79
CA VAL A 427 25.27 -10.67 -37.97
C VAL A 427 25.24 -9.23 -38.52
N GLY A 428 25.64 -8.23 -37.73
CA GLY A 428 25.65 -6.82 -38.13
C GLY A 428 24.28 -6.13 -38.07
N ASP A 429 23.28 -6.74 -37.43
CA ASP A 429 21.93 -6.20 -37.30
C ASP A 429 21.88 -5.19 -36.13
N LYS A 430 21.97 -3.90 -36.48
CA LYS A 430 21.93 -2.80 -35.50
C LYS A 430 20.61 -2.73 -34.74
N ALA A 431 19.49 -3.05 -35.37
CA ALA A 431 18.20 -3.03 -34.70
C ALA A 431 18.15 -4.11 -33.61
N ARG A 432 18.57 -5.34 -33.90
CA ARG A 432 18.67 -6.43 -32.91
C ARG A 432 19.71 -6.15 -31.84
N GLU A 433 20.84 -5.51 -32.18
CA GLU A 433 21.83 -5.05 -31.20
C GLU A 433 21.17 -4.13 -30.15
N GLY A 434 20.38 -3.16 -30.61
CA GLY A 434 19.59 -2.29 -29.73
C GLY A 434 18.62 -3.07 -28.85
N GLY A 435 17.86 -4.00 -29.42
CA GLY A 435 16.93 -4.86 -28.67
C GLY A 435 17.62 -5.72 -27.62
N ALA A 436 18.82 -6.24 -27.91
CA ALA A 436 19.64 -7.00 -26.97
C ALA A 436 20.07 -6.13 -25.77
N TYR A 437 20.52 -4.90 -26.03
CA TYR A 437 20.82 -3.94 -24.96
C TYR A 437 19.60 -3.56 -24.14
N GLY A 438 18.43 -3.37 -24.77
CA GLY A 438 17.17 -3.15 -24.08
C GLY A 438 16.79 -4.29 -23.13
N ASN A 439 16.94 -5.54 -23.58
CA ASN A 439 16.66 -6.74 -22.78
C ASN A 439 17.66 -6.94 -21.64
N LEU A 440 18.95 -6.67 -21.88
CA LEU A 440 19.96 -6.63 -20.80
C LEU A 440 19.60 -5.58 -19.75
N GLY A 441 19.23 -4.37 -20.18
CA GLY A 441 18.79 -3.32 -19.26
C GLY A 441 17.61 -3.77 -18.39
N ASN A 442 16.59 -4.39 -18.99
CA ASN A 442 15.44 -4.93 -18.24
C ASN A 442 15.84 -6.05 -17.26
N ALA A 443 16.79 -6.91 -17.63
CA ALA A 443 17.28 -7.98 -16.76
C ALA A 443 18.08 -7.43 -15.56
N TYR A 444 18.91 -6.40 -15.77
CA TYR A 444 19.62 -5.72 -14.69
C TYR A 444 18.68 -4.89 -13.80
N ASP A 445 17.64 -4.28 -14.37
CA ASP A 445 16.58 -3.60 -13.61
C ASP A 445 15.84 -4.59 -12.70
N SER A 446 15.52 -5.79 -13.22
CA SER A 446 14.91 -6.87 -12.42
C SER A 446 15.86 -7.40 -11.32
N LEU A 447 17.17 -7.37 -11.55
CA LEU A 447 18.21 -7.68 -10.55
C LEU A 447 18.43 -6.53 -9.54
N SER A 448 17.74 -5.38 -9.70
CA SER A 448 17.93 -4.15 -8.92
C SER A 448 19.30 -3.48 -9.07
N ASP A 449 20.08 -3.81 -10.10
CA ASP A 449 21.30 -3.09 -10.49
C ASP A 449 20.93 -1.95 -11.46
N PHE A 450 20.27 -0.93 -10.93
CA PHE A 450 19.69 0.17 -11.72
C PHE A 450 20.75 0.97 -12.48
N HIS A 451 21.98 1.07 -11.96
CA HIS A 451 23.07 1.76 -12.64
C HIS A 451 23.47 1.05 -13.94
N LYS A 452 23.62 -0.28 -13.92
CA LYS A 452 23.85 -1.03 -15.16
C LYS A 452 22.64 -0.99 -16.08
N ALA A 453 21.42 -1.10 -15.54
CA ALA A 453 20.20 -0.99 -16.32
C ALA A 453 20.16 0.33 -17.12
N ILE A 454 20.44 1.46 -16.47
CA ILE A 454 20.54 2.78 -17.10
C ILE A 454 21.58 2.77 -18.22
N SER A 455 22.81 2.28 -17.96
CA SER A 455 23.87 2.26 -18.98
C SER A 455 23.49 1.47 -20.24
N TYR A 456 22.77 0.35 -20.08
CA TYR A 456 22.32 -0.47 -21.20
C TYR A 456 21.14 0.17 -21.92
N HIS A 457 20.21 0.80 -21.21
CA HIS A 457 19.12 1.55 -21.82
C HIS A 457 19.59 2.81 -22.56
N GLU A 458 20.66 3.48 -22.10
CA GLU A 458 21.30 4.58 -22.84
C GLU A 458 21.89 4.09 -24.17
N ARG A 459 22.52 2.91 -24.18
CA ARG A 459 22.99 2.28 -25.43
C ARG A 459 21.84 1.88 -26.35
N HIS A 460 20.78 1.31 -25.81
CA HIS A 460 19.55 1.02 -26.57
C HIS A 460 18.99 2.30 -27.21
N LEU A 461 18.90 3.40 -26.45
CA LEU A 461 18.43 4.70 -26.95
C LEU A 461 19.33 5.25 -28.06
N GLN A 462 20.64 5.17 -27.90
CA GLN A 462 21.60 5.63 -28.90
C GLN A 462 21.39 4.88 -30.22
N ILE A 463 21.32 3.55 -30.18
CA ILE A 463 21.13 2.71 -31.37
C ILE A 463 19.77 2.96 -32.01
N ALA A 464 18.70 3.11 -31.22
CA ALA A 464 17.37 3.43 -31.77
C ALA A 464 17.38 4.76 -32.57
N LYS A 465 18.13 5.76 -32.10
CA LYS A 465 18.32 7.02 -32.83
C LYS A 465 19.17 6.87 -34.08
N GLU A 466 20.23 6.06 -34.02
CA GLU A 466 21.10 5.76 -35.17
C GLU A 466 20.34 5.05 -36.29
N VAL A 467 19.44 4.12 -35.94
CA VAL A 467 18.59 3.39 -36.90
C VAL A 467 17.37 4.21 -37.34
N GLY A 468 17.00 5.27 -36.60
CA GLY A 468 15.85 6.12 -36.90
C GLY A 468 14.51 5.53 -36.45
N ASP A 469 14.51 4.49 -35.62
CA ASP A 469 13.30 3.84 -35.10
C ASP A 469 12.72 4.63 -33.93
N LYS A 470 11.74 5.49 -34.24
CA LYS A 470 11.06 6.34 -33.25
C LYS A 470 10.28 5.55 -32.21
N ALA A 471 9.73 4.39 -32.57
CA ALA A 471 8.98 3.56 -31.62
C ALA A 471 9.94 2.96 -30.57
N ARG A 472 11.09 2.43 -30.99
CA ARG A 472 12.14 1.95 -30.07
C ARG A 472 12.79 3.07 -29.28
N GLU A 473 12.93 4.27 -29.86
CA GLU A 473 13.37 5.47 -29.14
C GLU A 473 12.44 5.75 -27.95
N GLY A 474 11.12 5.72 -28.18
CA GLY A 474 10.10 5.83 -27.14
C GLY A 474 10.24 4.75 -26.07
N GLN A 475 10.37 3.47 -26.46
CA GLN A 475 10.57 2.36 -25.52
C GLN A 475 11.83 2.54 -24.66
N ALA A 476 12.95 2.97 -25.26
CA ALA A 476 14.20 3.22 -24.54
C ALA A 476 14.03 4.34 -23.50
N TYR A 477 13.35 5.43 -23.85
CA TYR A 477 13.01 6.50 -22.90
C TYR A 477 12.08 6.02 -21.78
N GLY A 478 11.09 5.19 -22.10
CA GLY A 478 10.22 4.58 -21.09
C GLY A 478 11.00 3.73 -20.08
N ASN A 479 11.91 2.89 -20.57
CA ASN A 479 12.73 2.03 -19.72
C ASN A 479 13.77 2.82 -18.90
N LEU A 480 14.38 3.86 -19.47
CA LEU A 480 15.23 4.80 -18.71
C LEU A 480 14.45 5.48 -17.60
N GLY A 481 13.23 5.95 -17.90
CA GLY A 481 12.37 6.56 -16.89
C GLY A 481 12.02 5.58 -15.77
N ASN A 482 11.72 4.32 -16.09
CA ASN A 482 11.47 3.27 -15.11
C ASN A 482 12.72 2.98 -14.26
N ALA A 483 13.90 2.86 -14.86
CA ALA A 483 15.14 2.59 -14.13
C ALA A 483 15.51 3.75 -13.19
N TYR A 484 15.31 5.01 -13.61
CA TYR A 484 15.49 6.17 -12.74
C TYR A 484 14.42 6.27 -11.65
N TYR A 485 13.18 5.87 -11.94
CA TYR A 485 12.11 5.75 -10.94
C TYR A 485 12.49 4.71 -9.88
N SER A 486 12.97 3.54 -10.28
CA SER A 486 13.43 2.49 -9.36
C SER A 486 14.66 2.90 -8.54
N LEU A 487 15.53 3.75 -9.10
CA LEU A 487 16.66 4.37 -8.38
C LEU A 487 16.22 5.45 -7.37
N GLY A 488 14.98 5.94 -7.47
CA GLY A 488 14.44 7.05 -6.65
C GLY A 488 14.77 8.45 -7.18
N ASP A 489 15.42 8.58 -8.35
CA ASP A 489 15.61 9.87 -9.03
C ASP A 489 14.36 10.21 -9.84
N PHE A 490 13.31 10.62 -9.12
CA PHE A 490 12.02 10.93 -9.73
C PHE A 490 12.13 12.07 -10.75
N HIS A 491 13.03 13.04 -10.55
CA HIS A 491 13.18 14.17 -11.48
C HIS A 491 13.64 13.72 -12.87
N LYS A 492 14.62 12.80 -12.95
CA LYS A 492 15.00 12.21 -14.24
C LYS A 492 13.92 11.27 -14.77
N ALA A 493 13.24 10.52 -13.92
CA ALA A 493 12.10 9.70 -14.35
C ALA A 493 11.04 10.54 -15.07
N PHE A 494 10.69 11.73 -14.53
CA PHE A 494 9.76 12.67 -15.18
C PHE A 494 10.22 13.09 -16.56
N SER A 495 11.46 13.56 -16.70
CA SER A 495 11.95 14.09 -17.98
C SER A 495 11.95 13.01 -19.07
N TYR A 496 12.28 11.77 -18.73
CA TYR A 496 12.24 10.66 -19.67
C TYR A 496 10.82 10.19 -19.99
N HIS A 497 9.91 10.14 -19.01
CA HIS A 497 8.50 9.81 -19.27
C HIS A 497 7.78 10.89 -20.09
N GLU A 498 8.12 12.17 -19.93
CA GLU A 498 7.63 13.25 -20.80
C GLU A 498 8.13 13.11 -22.25
N ARG A 499 9.39 12.68 -22.44
CA ARG A 499 9.91 12.39 -23.78
C ARG A 499 9.28 11.16 -24.43
N LEU A 500 9.06 10.09 -23.68
CA LEU A 500 8.24 8.96 -24.14
C LEU A 500 6.86 9.45 -24.61
N LEU A 501 6.18 10.26 -23.80
CA LEU A 501 4.86 10.79 -24.10
C LEU A 501 4.85 11.66 -25.38
N GLN A 502 5.87 12.48 -25.57
CA GLN A 502 6.01 13.29 -26.78
C GLN A 502 6.19 12.41 -28.02
N ILE A 503 7.11 11.45 -27.97
CA ILE A 503 7.36 10.55 -29.11
C ILE A 503 6.11 9.74 -29.43
N ALA A 504 5.44 9.20 -28.41
CA ALA A 504 4.20 8.46 -28.60
C ALA A 504 3.12 9.29 -29.33
N LYS A 505 3.03 10.59 -29.04
CA LYS A 505 2.13 11.51 -29.76
C LYS A 505 2.59 11.80 -31.19
N GLU A 506 3.89 11.94 -31.40
CA GLU A 506 4.48 12.14 -32.74
C GLU A 506 4.24 10.96 -33.67
N VAL A 507 4.39 9.72 -33.17
CA VAL A 507 4.19 8.50 -33.97
C VAL A 507 2.75 7.96 -33.94
N GLY A 508 1.86 8.55 -33.13
CA GLY A 508 0.47 8.09 -32.99
C GLY A 508 0.28 6.84 -32.12
N ASP A 509 1.30 6.40 -31.39
CA ASP A 509 1.27 5.25 -30.47
C ASP A 509 0.39 5.56 -29.24
N LYS A 510 -0.87 5.13 -29.30
CA LYS A 510 -1.83 5.30 -28.19
C LYS A 510 -1.49 4.44 -26.98
N ALA A 511 -0.88 3.28 -27.17
CA ALA A 511 -0.45 2.44 -26.07
C ALA A 511 0.73 3.07 -25.31
N GLY A 512 1.66 3.71 -26.03
CA GLY A 512 2.74 4.52 -25.49
C GLY A 512 2.24 5.78 -24.78
N ASP A 513 1.21 6.45 -25.32
CA ASP A 513 0.54 7.61 -24.69
C ASP A 513 -0.04 7.21 -23.32
N GLY A 514 -0.75 6.09 -23.26
CA GLY A 514 -1.26 5.51 -22.02
C GLY A 514 -0.15 5.15 -21.02
N ARG A 515 0.91 4.46 -21.48
CA ARG A 515 2.05 4.08 -20.65
C ARG A 515 2.79 5.28 -20.07
N GLY A 516 3.00 6.33 -20.87
CA GLY A 516 3.61 7.58 -20.44
C GLY A 516 2.83 8.25 -19.31
N TYR A 517 1.51 8.40 -19.48
CA TYR A 517 0.66 8.96 -18.42
C TYR A 517 0.57 8.06 -17.18
N GLY A 518 0.50 6.74 -17.34
CA GLY A 518 0.52 5.80 -16.23
C GLY A 518 1.80 5.91 -15.40
N ASN A 519 2.96 5.97 -16.07
CA ASN A 519 4.27 6.09 -15.42
C ASN A 519 4.47 7.46 -14.74
N LEU A 520 4.03 8.55 -15.38
CA LEU A 520 4.02 9.88 -14.76
C LEU A 520 3.15 9.90 -13.50
N GLY A 521 2.00 9.24 -13.53
CA GLY A 521 1.14 9.08 -12.36
C GLY A 521 1.83 8.35 -11.20
N ASN A 522 2.52 7.24 -11.50
CA ASN A 522 3.29 6.48 -10.50
C ASN A 522 4.43 7.32 -9.89
N ALA A 523 5.13 8.10 -10.72
CA ALA A 523 6.18 9.02 -10.28
C ALA A 523 5.64 10.11 -9.33
N TYR A 524 4.48 10.71 -9.65
CA TYR A 524 3.83 11.67 -8.75
C TYR A 524 3.28 11.03 -7.49
N HIS A 525 2.78 9.79 -7.56
CA HIS A 525 2.34 9.03 -6.39
C HIS A 525 3.49 8.80 -5.42
N SER A 526 4.66 8.41 -5.93
CA SER A 526 5.86 8.19 -5.11
C SER A 526 6.45 9.48 -4.51
N LEU A 527 6.23 10.64 -5.15
CA LEU A 527 6.56 11.95 -4.58
C LEU A 527 5.57 12.42 -3.50
N GLY A 528 4.43 11.73 -3.32
CA GLY A 528 3.36 12.14 -2.41
C GLY A 528 2.40 13.18 -2.98
N ASP A 529 2.55 13.61 -4.24
CA ASP A 529 1.59 14.49 -4.92
C ASP A 529 0.44 13.65 -5.51
N PHE A 530 -0.39 13.12 -4.59
CA PHE A 530 -1.48 12.21 -4.95
C PHE A 530 -2.53 12.84 -5.87
N HIS A 531 -2.73 14.16 -5.79
CA HIS A 531 -3.67 14.87 -6.68
C HIS A 531 -3.19 14.86 -8.14
N LYS A 532 -1.90 15.13 -8.40
CA LYS A 532 -1.36 14.99 -9.76
C LYS A 532 -1.36 13.54 -10.21
N ALA A 533 -1.00 12.59 -9.33
CA ALA A 533 -1.06 11.17 -9.64
C ALA A 533 -2.45 10.76 -10.15
N ILE A 534 -3.51 11.17 -9.45
CA ILE A 534 -4.91 10.94 -9.85
C ILE A 534 -5.17 11.52 -11.25
N SER A 535 -4.80 12.78 -11.49
CA SER A 535 -5.05 13.43 -12.80
C SER A 535 -4.38 12.71 -13.98
N TYR A 536 -3.19 12.13 -13.75
CA TYR A 536 -2.46 11.38 -14.77
C TYR A 536 -3.04 9.98 -14.96
N HIS A 537 -3.43 9.30 -13.89
CA HIS A 537 -4.09 7.99 -13.98
C HIS A 537 -5.49 8.09 -14.61
N GLU A 538 -6.23 9.19 -14.42
CA GLU A 538 -7.49 9.45 -15.13
C GLU A 538 -7.30 9.58 -16.64
N ARG A 539 -6.22 10.27 -17.07
CA ARG A 539 -5.86 10.34 -18.50
C ARG A 539 -5.48 8.99 -19.07
N HIS A 540 -4.68 8.21 -18.33
CA HIS A 540 -4.35 6.83 -18.71
C HIS A 540 -5.62 5.98 -18.87
N LEU A 541 -6.57 6.08 -17.94
CA LEU A 541 -7.86 5.39 -18.02
C LEU A 541 -8.68 5.79 -19.25
N GLN A 542 -8.74 7.09 -19.57
CA GLN A 542 -9.47 7.57 -20.75
C GLN A 542 -8.87 7.03 -22.05
N ILE A 543 -7.54 6.97 -22.15
CA ILE A 543 -6.85 6.41 -23.31
C ILE A 543 -7.12 4.91 -23.40
N ALA A 544 -6.95 4.17 -22.30
CA ALA A 544 -7.19 2.73 -22.26
C ALA A 544 -8.62 2.37 -22.73
N LYS A 545 -9.63 3.11 -22.27
CA LYS A 545 -11.02 2.95 -22.74
C LYS A 545 -11.19 3.25 -24.22
N LYS A 546 -10.51 4.27 -24.73
CA LYS A 546 -10.61 4.69 -26.15
C LYS A 546 -10.02 3.65 -27.09
N VAL A 547 -8.96 2.95 -26.68
CA VAL A 547 -8.31 1.88 -27.47
C VAL A 547 -8.83 0.49 -27.11
N GLU A 548 -9.83 0.39 -26.23
CA GLU A 548 -10.40 -0.87 -25.73
C GLU A 548 -9.38 -1.80 -25.06
N ASP A 549 -8.29 -1.24 -24.49
CA ASP A 549 -7.29 -1.99 -23.71
C ASP A 549 -7.81 -2.26 -22.30
N LYS A 550 -8.53 -3.38 -22.13
CA LYS A 550 -9.07 -3.80 -20.83
C LYS A 550 -7.99 -3.99 -19.77
N ALA A 551 -6.83 -4.54 -20.11
CA ALA A 551 -5.72 -4.69 -19.16
C ALA A 551 -5.15 -3.32 -18.73
N GLY A 552 -5.08 -2.36 -19.65
CA GLY A 552 -4.77 -0.97 -19.38
C GLY A 552 -5.80 -0.30 -18.46
N GLU A 553 -7.09 -0.53 -18.70
CA GLU A 553 -8.19 -0.03 -17.84
C GLU A 553 -8.05 -0.54 -16.40
N GLY A 554 -7.81 -1.84 -16.22
CA GLY A 554 -7.59 -2.46 -14.91
C GLY A 554 -6.42 -1.81 -14.15
N ARG A 555 -5.24 -1.72 -14.80
CA ARG A 555 -4.06 -1.04 -14.23
C ARG A 555 -4.33 0.42 -13.85
N ALA A 556 -5.06 1.15 -14.68
CA ALA A 556 -5.41 2.54 -14.38
C ALA A 556 -6.33 2.64 -13.15
N TYR A 557 -7.33 1.76 -13.04
CA TYR A 557 -8.21 1.69 -11.87
C TYR A 557 -7.46 1.26 -10.61
N GLY A 558 -6.59 0.25 -10.67
CA GLY A 558 -5.75 -0.16 -9.55
C GLY A 558 -4.86 0.99 -9.04
N ASN A 559 -4.22 1.74 -9.94
CA ASN A 559 -3.39 2.89 -9.59
C ASN A 559 -4.20 4.06 -9.02
N LEU A 560 -5.39 4.35 -9.57
CA LEU A 560 -6.32 5.32 -8.97
C LEU A 560 -6.72 4.90 -7.55
N GLY A 561 -7.02 3.62 -7.35
CA GLY A 561 -7.32 3.06 -6.03
C GLY A 561 -6.19 3.28 -5.04
N ASN A 562 -4.95 2.99 -5.44
CA ASN A 562 -3.75 3.22 -4.62
C ASN A 562 -3.55 4.71 -4.28
N ALA A 563 -3.77 5.60 -5.25
CA ALA A 563 -3.64 7.05 -5.03
C ALA A 563 -4.70 7.59 -4.07
N TYR A 564 -5.96 7.14 -4.18
CA TYR A 564 -7.01 7.50 -3.24
C TYR A 564 -6.81 6.85 -1.85
N HIS A 565 -6.26 5.64 -1.79
CA HIS A 565 -5.88 4.99 -0.53
C HIS A 565 -4.82 5.82 0.20
N SER A 566 -3.80 6.28 -0.53
CA SER A 566 -2.74 7.14 0.04
C SER A 566 -3.24 8.53 0.44
N LEU A 567 -4.29 9.05 -0.20
CA LEU A 567 -4.98 10.28 0.19
C LEU A 567 -5.87 10.11 1.44
N GLY A 568 -6.13 8.87 1.88
CA GLY A 568 -7.03 8.54 2.99
C GLY A 568 -8.51 8.44 2.61
N ASP A 569 -8.87 8.61 1.33
CA ASP A 569 -10.24 8.40 0.83
C ASP A 569 -10.45 6.90 0.52
N PHE A 570 -10.55 6.11 1.60
CA PHE A 570 -10.65 4.65 1.50
C PHE A 570 -11.92 4.19 0.77
N HIS A 571 -13.00 4.96 0.81
CA HIS A 571 -14.23 4.63 0.09
C HIS A 571 -14.05 4.72 -1.43
N LYS A 572 -13.39 5.77 -1.94
CA LYS A 572 -13.05 5.82 -3.37
C LYS A 572 -12.03 4.75 -3.75
N ALA A 573 -11.03 4.51 -2.89
CA ALA A 573 -10.05 3.44 -3.12
C ALA A 573 -10.74 2.09 -3.33
N ILE A 574 -11.67 1.72 -2.44
CA ILE A 574 -12.48 0.50 -2.57
C ILE A 574 -13.23 0.47 -3.90
N SER A 575 -13.93 1.55 -4.26
CA SER A 575 -14.71 1.60 -5.51
C SER A 575 -13.86 1.37 -6.76
N TYR A 576 -12.62 1.87 -6.77
CA TYR A 576 -11.70 1.69 -7.89
C TYR A 576 -11.07 0.30 -7.89
N HIS A 577 -10.69 -0.24 -6.73
CA HIS A 577 -10.19 -1.62 -6.63
C HIS A 577 -11.26 -2.67 -6.96
N GLU A 578 -12.55 -2.40 -6.71
CA GLU A 578 -13.65 -3.27 -7.17
C GLU A 578 -13.76 -3.30 -8.70
N ARG A 579 -13.53 -2.16 -9.37
CA ARG A 579 -13.48 -2.08 -10.84
C ARG A 579 -12.28 -2.80 -11.42
N ASP A 580 -11.11 -2.62 -10.82
CA ASP A 580 -9.89 -3.36 -11.15
C ASP A 580 -10.10 -4.88 -11.02
N LEU A 581 -10.69 -5.33 -9.91
CA LEU A 581 -11.04 -6.73 -9.69
C LEU A 581 -12.02 -7.28 -10.74
N GLN A 582 -13.04 -6.49 -11.10
CA GLN A 582 -14.00 -6.88 -12.13
C GLN A 582 -13.31 -7.10 -13.47
N ILE A 583 -12.47 -6.15 -13.88
CA ILE A 583 -11.73 -6.22 -15.15
C ILE A 583 -10.75 -7.39 -15.14
N ALA A 584 -9.99 -7.60 -14.06
CA ALA A 584 -9.07 -8.72 -13.94
C ALA A 584 -9.78 -10.07 -14.15
N LYS A 585 -11.01 -10.23 -13.63
CA LYS A 585 -11.85 -11.41 -13.87
C LYS A 585 -12.33 -11.51 -15.33
N GLU A 586 -12.73 -10.39 -15.93
CA GLU A 586 -13.18 -10.34 -17.32
C GLU A 586 -12.07 -10.73 -18.31
N VAL A 587 -10.83 -10.30 -18.08
CA VAL A 587 -9.68 -10.62 -18.94
C VAL A 587 -8.97 -11.93 -18.56
N GLY A 588 -9.41 -12.61 -17.49
CA GLY A 588 -8.79 -13.86 -17.02
C GLY A 588 -7.42 -13.70 -16.36
N ASP A 589 -7.03 -12.47 -15.98
CA ASP A 589 -5.76 -12.20 -15.30
C ASP A 589 -5.85 -12.61 -13.83
N LYS A 590 -5.44 -13.85 -13.54
CA LYS A 590 -5.44 -14.39 -12.18
C LYS A 590 -4.48 -13.66 -11.24
N ALA A 591 -3.32 -13.23 -11.72
CA ALA A 591 -2.38 -12.49 -10.90
C ALA A 591 -2.95 -11.11 -10.53
N GLY A 592 -3.55 -10.41 -11.50
CA GLY A 592 -4.30 -9.18 -11.30
C GLY A 592 -5.49 -9.34 -10.34
N GLU A 593 -6.24 -10.44 -10.45
CA GLU A 593 -7.34 -10.77 -9.52
C GLU A 593 -6.81 -10.85 -8.07
N GLY A 594 -5.65 -11.51 -7.88
CA GLY A 594 -4.97 -11.58 -6.60
C GLY A 594 -4.56 -10.21 -6.06
N GLY A 595 -3.91 -9.39 -6.90
CA GLY A 595 -3.49 -8.04 -6.55
C GLY A 595 -4.65 -7.13 -6.14
N ALA A 596 -5.76 -7.15 -6.90
CA ALA A 596 -6.95 -6.36 -6.60
C ALA A 596 -7.61 -6.77 -5.25
N TYR A 597 -7.68 -8.08 -4.95
CA TYR A 597 -8.13 -8.52 -3.62
C TYR A 597 -7.16 -8.10 -2.50
N GLY A 598 -5.84 -8.14 -2.75
CA GLY A 598 -4.85 -7.65 -1.80
C GLY A 598 -5.07 -6.17 -1.46
N ASN A 599 -5.28 -5.34 -2.48
CA ASN A 599 -5.53 -3.90 -2.34
C ASN A 599 -6.87 -3.60 -1.66
N LEU A 600 -7.94 -4.34 -2.00
CA LEU A 600 -9.23 -4.26 -1.28
C LEU A 600 -9.06 -4.61 0.19
N GLY A 601 -8.29 -5.66 0.50
CA GLY A 601 -8.00 -6.05 1.88
C GLY A 601 -7.29 -4.92 2.64
N ASN A 602 -6.28 -4.29 2.03
CA ASN A 602 -5.57 -3.15 2.62
C ASN A 602 -6.49 -1.95 2.85
N ALA A 603 -7.37 -1.63 1.89
CA ALA A 603 -8.31 -0.52 2.02
C ALA A 603 -9.36 -0.76 3.12
N TYR A 604 -9.88 -1.98 3.25
CA TYR A 604 -10.78 -2.35 4.36
C TYR A 604 -10.07 -2.40 5.71
N HIS A 605 -8.80 -2.83 5.75
CA HIS A 605 -7.97 -2.78 6.95
C HIS A 605 -7.79 -1.33 7.42
N SER A 606 -7.48 -0.41 6.50
CA SER A 606 -7.36 1.02 6.81
C SER A 606 -8.68 1.68 7.22
N LEU A 607 -9.83 1.16 6.75
CA LEU A 607 -11.16 1.58 7.19
C LEU A 607 -11.54 1.04 8.59
N GLY A 608 -10.79 0.07 9.12
CA GLY A 608 -11.07 -0.61 10.39
C GLY A 608 -12.03 -1.80 10.29
N ASP A 609 -12.47 -2.19 9.08
CA ASP A 609 -13.27 -3.40 8.87
C ASP A 609 -12.34 -4.61 8.69
N PHE A 610 -11.74 -5.05 9.81
CA PHE A 610 -10.76 -6.13 9.82
C PHE A 610 -11.34 -7.47 9.35
N HIS A 611 -12.64 -7.72 9.55
CA HIS A 611 -13.29 -8.94 9.07
C HIS A 611 -13.33 -9.01 7.54
N LYS A 612 -13.72 -7.91 6.86
CA LYS A 612 -13.63 -7.86 5.39
C LYS A 612 -12.19 -7.93 4.92
N ALA A 613 -11.26 -7.23 5.56
CA ALA A 613 -9.84 -7.29 5.23
C ALA A 613 -9.32 -8.74 5.23
N ILE A 614 -9.62 -9.51 6.27
CA ILE A 614 -9.27 -10.94 6.39
C ILE A 614 -9.89 -11.75 5.24
N SER A 615 -11.16 -11.52 4.91
CA SER A 615 -11.84 -12.25 3.83
C SER A 615 -11.15 -12.05 2.48
N TYR A 616 -10.77 -10.81 2.16
CA TYR A 616 -10.08 -10.47 0.91
C TYR A 616 -8.64 -10.96 0.89
N HIS A 617 -7.89 -10.84 1.99
CA HIS A 617 -6.53 -11.37 2.05
C HIS A 617 -6.48 -12.91 1.98
N LYS A 618 -7.49 -13.63 2.50
CA LYS A 618 -7.62 -15.08 2.28
C LYS A 618 -7.82 -15.42 0.81
N ARG A 619 -8.59 -14.60 0.08
CA ARG A 619 -8.80 -14.81 -1.35
C ARG A 619 -7.54 -14.50 -2.16
N HIS A 620 -6.83 -13.43 -1.83
CA HIS A 620 -5.50 -13.13 -2.38
C HIS A 620 -4.52 -14.29 -2.15
N LEU A 621 -4.44 -14.83 -0.92
CA LEU A 621 -3.60 -15.98 -0.60
C LEU A 621 -3.94 -17.22 -1.44
N GLN A 622 -5.23 -17.52 -1.61
CA GLN A 622 -5.67 -18.65 -2.42
C GLN A 622 -5.19 -18.51 -3.87
N ILE A 623 -5.40 -17.34 -4.47
CA ILE A 623 -5.00 -17.08 -5.86
C ILE A 623 -3.49 -17.11 -6.02
N ALA A 624 -2.74 -16.51 -5.09
CA ALA A 624 -1.27 -16.56 -5.10
C ALA A 624 -0.74 -17.99 -5.13
N LYS A 625 -1.37 -18.91 -4.36
CA LYS A 625 -1.05 -20.35 -4.41
C LYS A 625 -1.43 -21.00 -5.74
N GLU A 626 -2.59 -20.65 -6.30
CA GLU A 626 -3.07 -21.19 -7.58
C GLU A 626 -2.13 -20.81 -8.75
N VAL A 627 -1.60 -19.59 -8.75
CA VAL A 627 -0.67 -19.11 -9.80
C VAL A 627 0.81 -19.36 -9.49
N GLY A 628 1.14 -19.91 -8.32
CA GLY A 628 2.52 -20.18 -7.89
C GLY A 628 3.34 -18.94 -7.51
N ASP A 629 2.70 -17.79 -7.24
CA ASP A 629 3.38 -16.56 -6.81
C ASP A 629 3.77 -16.65 -5.32
N LYS A 630 4.97 -17.19 -5.05
CA LYS A 630 5.49 -17.30 -3.69
C LYS A 630 5.67 -15.95 -2.99
N ALA A 631 6.07 -14.90 -3.70
CA ALA A 631 6.17 -13.57 -3.11
C ALA A 631 4.79 -13.02 -2.72
N GLY A 632 3.78 -13.25 -3.57
CA GLY A 632 2.36 -12.96 -3.29
C GLY A 632 1.82 -13.73 -2.10
N GLU A 633 2.16 -15.02 -1.96
CA GLU A 633 1.82 -15.83 -0.78
C GLU A 633 2.35 -15.18 0.51
N GLY A 634 3.62 -14.78 0.52
CA GLY A 634 4.25 -14.08 1.66
C GLY A 634 3.51 -12.78 2.02
N ARG A 635 3.29 -11.90 1.03
CA ARG A 635 2.52 -10.65 1.22
C ARG A 635 1.12 -10.90 1.77
N ALA A 636 0.43 -11.93 1.28
CA ALA A 636 -0.91 -12.29 1.75
C ALA A 636 -0.90 -12.75 3.22
N TYR A 637 0.09 -13.55 3.61
CA TYR A 637 0.28 -13.96 5.00
C TYR A 637 0.64 -12.79 5.91
N ALA A 638 1.54 -11.90 5.49
CA ALA A 638 1.90 -10.69 6.23
C ALA A 638 0.66 -9.83 6.51
N ASN A 639 -0.17 -9.58 5.49
CA ASN A 639 -1.38 -8.77 5.61
C ASN A 639 -2.46 -9.45 6.46
N LEU A 640 -2.60 -10.78 6.36
CA LEU A 640 -3.46 -11.55 7.27
C LEU A 640 -2.99 -11.41 8.71
N GLY A 641 -1.68 -11.51 8.96
CA GLY A 641 -1.09 -11.33 10.28
C GLY A 641 -1.42 -9.95 10.85
N ASN A 642 -1.19 -8.88 10.08
CA ASN A 642 -1.53 -7.51 10.47
C ASN A 642 -3.03 -7.33 10.77
N ALA A 643 -3.91 -7.94 9.97
CA ALA A 643 -5.35 -7.84 10.18
C ALA A 643 -5.83 -8.60 11.43
N TYR A 644 -5.24 -9.76 11.75
CA TYR A 644 -5.53 -10.47 13.00
C TYR A 644 -4.93 -9.78 14.22
N ASP A 645 -3.75 -9.17 14.10
CA ASP A 645 -3.15 -8.35 15.16
C ASP A 645 -4.05 -7.16 15.51
N SER A 646 -4.56 -6.47 14.48
CA SER A 646 -5.52 -5.36 14.65
C SER A 646 -6.89 -5.80 15.20
N LEU A 647 -7.28 -7.06 14.97
CA LEU A 647 -8.48 -7.67 15.56
C LEU A 647 -8.28 -8.11 17.02
N GLY A 648 -7.03 -8.19 17.50
CA GLY A 648 -6.67 -8.67 18.83
C GLY A 648 -6.44 -10.18 18.94
N ASP A 649 -6.46 -10.92 17.83
CA ASP A 649 -6.14 -12.36 17.81
C ASP A 649 -4.63 -12.56 17.56
N PHE A 650 -3.83 -12.21 18.57
CA PHE A 650 -2.37 -12.18 18.48
C PHE A 650 -1.76 -13.55 18.17
N HIS A 651 -2.37 -14.65 18.63
CA HIS A 651 -1.89 -15.99 18.32
C HIS A 651 -2.03 -16.33 16.82
N LYS A 652 -3.15 -15.97 16.19
CA LYS A 652 -3.26 -16.11 14.73
C LYS A 652 -2.30 -15.18 14.01
N ALA A 653 -2.14 -13.93 14.47
CA ALA A 653 -1.18 -12.99 13.88
C ALA A 653 0.23 -13.58 13.84
N ILE A 654 0.72 -14.09 14.98
CA ILE A 654 2.02 -14.77 15.09
C ILE A 654 2.11 -15.94 14.09
N SER A 655 1.10 -16.82 14.06
CA SER A 655 1.11 -17.98 13.15
C SER A 655 1.23 -17.60 11.68
N TYR A 656 0.61 -16.49 11.26
CA TYR A 656 0.69 -16.00 9.89
C TYR A 656 2.02 -15.32 9.60
N HIS A 657 2.57 -14.54 10.53
CA HIS A 657 3.89 -13.94 10.37
C HIS A 657 5.03 -14.98 10.37
N GLU A 658 4.88 -16.11 11.08
CA GLU A 658 5.81 -17.23 10.98
C GLU A 658 5.81 -17.86 9.57
N ARG A 659 4.64 -17.94 8.92
CA ARG A 659 4.52 -18.41 7.53
C ARG A 659 5.12 -17.42 6.55
N ASP A 660 4.88 -16.12 6.72
CA ASP A 660 5.53 -15.07 5.94
C ASP A 660 7.07 -15.15 6.04
N LEU A 661 7.60 -15.29 7.26
CA LEU A 661 9.03 -15.46 7.51
C LEU A 661 9.60 -16.72 6.81
N GLN A 662 8.87 -17.83 6.85
CA GLN A 662 9.27 -19.07 6.17
C GLN A 662 9.38 -18.84 4.66
N ILE A 663 8.35 -18.24 4.05
CA ILE A 663 8.33 -17.95 2.61
C ILE A 663 9.46 -16.98 2.22
N ALA A 664 9.67 -15.92 2.99
CA ALA A 664 10.75 -14.95 2.73
C ALA A 664 12.13 -15.64 2.70
N LYS A 665 12.37 -16.61 3.59
CA LYS A 665 13.60 -17.43 3.58
C LYS A 665 13.68 -18.36 2.37
N GLU A 666 12.57 -18.99 1.99
CA GLU A 666 12.51 -19.90 0.83
C GLU A 666 12.81 -19.17 -0.49
N VAL A 667 12.33 -17.93 -0.66
CA VAL A 667 12.57 -17.12 -1.87
C VAL A 667 13.86 -16.29 -1.81
N GLY A 668 14.57 -16.30 -0.67
CA GLY A 668 15.81 -15.53 -0.48
C GLY A 668 15.60 -14.01 -0.31
N ASP A 669 14.38 -13.54 -0.01
CA ASP A 669 14.09 -12.13 0.23
C ASP A 669 14.56 -11.71 1.63
N LYS A 670 15.80 -11.25 1.73
CA LYS A 670 16.39 -10.77 2.99
C LYS A 670 15.65 -9.57 3.57
N ALA A 671 15.18 -8.63 2.74
CA ALA A 671 14.41 -7.49 3.22
C ALA A 671 13.04 -7.94 3.76
N GLY A 672 12.41 -8.93 3.10
CA GLY A 672 11.20 -9.61 3.57
C GLY A 672 11.41 -10.34 4.90
N GLU A 673 12.55 -11.01 5.08
CA GLU A 673 12.92 -11.67 6.33
C GLU A 673 12.93 -10.66 7.50
N GLY A 674 13.53 -9.48 7.29
CA GLY A 674 13.55 -8.38 8.26
C GLY A 674 12.13 -7.91 8.61
N ARG A 675 11.31 -7.58 7.60
CA ARG A 675 9.90 -7.18 7.80
C ARG A 675 9.09 -8.21 8.57
N ALA A 676 9.26 -9.50 8.27
CA ALA A 676 8.55 -10.58 8.95
C ALA A 676 8.96 -10.69 10.43
N TYR A 677 10.26 -10.55 10.76
CA TYR A 677 10.69 -10.44 12.15
C TYR A 677 10.16 -9.19 12.85
N GLY A 678 10.14 -8.04 12.18
CA GLY A 678 9.56 -6.81 12.71
C GLY A 678 8.08 -6.99 13.08
N ASN A 679 7.30 -7.61 12.19
CA ASN A 679 5.88 -7.92 12.42
C ASN A 679 5.68 -8.96 13.55
N LEU A 680 6.52 -10.00 13.62
CA LEU A 680 6.52 -10.93 14.75
C LEU A 680 6.80 -10.21 16.07
N GLY A 681 7.78 -9.31 16.08
CA GLY A 681 8.10 -8.49 17.24
C GLY A 681 6.91 -7.64 17.68
N ASN A 682 6.22 -7.00 16.73
CA ASN A 682 4.99 -6.23 17.02
C ASN A 682 3.89 -7.13 17.60
N ALA A 683 3.64 -8.30 17.01
CA ALA A 683 2.60 -9.21 17.51
C ALA A 683 2.91 -9.76 18.92
N TYR A 684 4.18 -10.03 19.23
CA TYR A 684 4.61 -10.40 20.60
C TYR A 684 4.56 -9.21 21.56
N HIS A 685 4.82 -7.98 21.09
CA HIS A 685 4.62 -6.76 21.88
C HIS A 685 3.15 -6.57 22.25
N SER A 686 2.24 -6.71 21.28
CA SER A 686 0.79 -6.68 21.48
C SER A 686 0.28 -7.78 22.42
N LEU A 687 0.91 -8.96 22.40
CA LEU A 687 0.63 -10.07 23.34
C LEU A 687 1.14 -9.78 24.78
N GLY A 688 2.04 -8.81 24.94
CA GLY A 688 2.68 -8.47 26.22
C GLY A 688 3.97 -9.24 26.52
N ASP A 689 4.46 -10.08 25.61
CA ASP A 689 5.76 -10.76 25.74
C ASP A 689 6.88 -9.86 25.18
N PHE A 690 7.19 -8.81 25.95
CA PHE A 690 8.16 -7.79 25.54
C PHE A 690 9.58 -8.33 25.35
N HIS A 691 9.96 -9.41 26.05
CA HIS A 691 11.27 -10.04 25.87
C HIS A 691 11.39 -10.73 24.51
N LYS A 692 10.37 -11.46 24.06
CA LYS A 692 10.36 -11.99 22.69
C LYS A 692 10.30 -10.87 21.65
N ALA A 693 9.48 -9.83 21.89
CA ALA A 693 9.42 -8.67 21.01
C ALA A 693 10.81 -8.06 20.78
N LEU A 694 11.59 -7.84 21.84
CA LEU A 694 12.96 -7.36 21.77
C LEU A 694 13.85 -8.25 20.89
N SER A 695 13.84 -9.57 21.11
CA SER A 695 14.69 -10.49 20.34
C SER A 695 14.37 -10.50 18.84
N TYR A 696 13.09 -10.35 18.48
CA TYR A 696 12.67 -10.25 17.08
C TYR A 696 13.01 -8.89 16.46
N HIS A 697 12.81 -7.79 17.20
CA HIS A 697 13.20 -6.46 16.72
C HIS A 697 14.72 -6.29 16.60
N GLU A 698 15.53 -6.97 17.42
CA GLU A 698 16.99 -7.01 17.27
C GLU A 698 17.40 -7.72 15.97
N ARG A 699 16.72 -8.82 15.61
CA ARG A 699 16.94 -9.47 14.31
C ARG A 699 16.53 -8.61 13.12
N ASP A 700 15.37 -7.96 13.20
CA ASP A 700 14.92 -6.98 12.18
C ASP A 700 15.98 -5.89 11.98
N LEU A 701 16.47 -5.30 13.08
CA LEU A 701 17.55 -4.29 13.03
C LEU A 701 18.84 -4.83 12.41
N GLN A 702 19.24 -6.06 12.74
CA GLN A 702 20.44 -6.67 12.17
C GLN A 702 20.30 -6.82 10.65
N ILE A 703 19.18 -7.38 10.19
CA ILE A 703 18.93 -7.60 8.76
C ILE A 703 18.83 -6.26 8.02
N ALA A 704 18.14 -5.27 8.59
CA ALA A 704 18.05 -3.93 7.98
C ALA A 704 19.43 -3.31 7.75
N LYS A 705 20.39 -3.52 8.67
CA LYS A 705 21.79 -3.10 8.47
C LYS A 705 22.52 -3.91 7.40
N GLU A 706 22.31 -5.22 7.36
CA GLU A 706 22.92 -6.11 6.37
C GLU A 706 22.49 -5.77 4.93
N VAL A 707 21.21 -5.43 4.73
CA VAL A 707 20.67 -5.05 3.40
C VAL A 707 20.79 -3.55 3.10
N GLY A 708 21.25 -2.74 4.06
CA GLY A 708 21.39 -1.29 3.91
C GLY A 708 20.06 -0.49 3.93
N ASP A 709 18.97 -1.07 4.42
CA ASP A 709 17.66 -0.39 4.55
C ASP A 709 17.67 0.59 5.73
N LYS A 710 18.07 1.84 5.47
CA LYS A 710 18.13 2.91 6.48
C LYS A 710 16.76 3.25 7.08
N ALA A 711 15.68 3.14 6.31
CA ALA A 711 14.33 3.35 6.81
C ALA A 711 13.89 2.19 7.73
N GLY A 712 14.24 0.95 7.36
CA GLY A 712 14.10 -0.24 8.18
C GLY A 712 14.85 -0.16 9.50
N GLU A 713 16.12 0.31 9.47
CA GLU A 713 16.90 0.57 10.69
C GLU A 713 16.15 1.53 11.64
N GLY A 714 15.59 2.61 11.10
CA GLY A 714 14.77 3.57 11.85
C GLY A 714 13.56 2.92 12.51
N ARG A 715 12.77 2.16 11.75
CA ARG A 715 11.58 1.44 12.26
C ARG A 715 11.95 0.45 13.37
N ALA A 716 12.99 -0.35 13.16
CA ALA A 716 13.45 -1.32 14.15
C ALA A 716 13.93 -0.65 15.45
N TYR A 717 14.65 0.47 15.35
CA TYR A 717 15.01 1.29 16.52
C TYR A 717 13.78 1.86 17.25
N GLY A 718 12.78 2.34 16.50
CA GLY A 718 11.52 2.81 17.08
C GLY A 718 10.78 1.72 17.86
N ASN A 719 10.69 0.52 17.28
CA ASN A 719 10.03 -0.63 17.89
C ASN A 719 10.79 -1.14 19.14
N LEU A 720 12.13 -1.20 19.08
CA LEU A 720 12.95 -1.49 20.26
C LEU A 720 12.71 -0.47 21.38
N GLY A 721 12.63 0.82 21.03
CA GLY A 721 12.32 1.88 21.99
C GLY A 721 10.96 1.67 22.66
N ASN A 722 9.91 1.38 21.87
CA ASN A 722 8.57 1.11 22.39
C ASN A 722 8.53 -0.13 23.30
N ALA A 723 9.26 -1.19 22.96
CA ALA A 723 9.36 -2.39 23.78
C ALA A 723 10.06 -2.13 25.12
N TYR A 724 11.16 -1.34 25.13
CA TYR A 724 11.82 -0.92 26.36
C TYR A 724 10.97 0.04 27.20
N ASP A 725 10.21 0.93 26.57
CA ASP A 725 9.25 1.82 27.25
C ASP A 725 8.17 1.00 27.98
N SER A 726 7.65 -0.05 27.32
CA SER A 726 6.66 -0.97 27.90
C SER A 726 7.22 -1.84 29.03
N LEU A 727 8.53 -2.11 29.03
CA LEU A 727 9.26 -2.75 30.14
C LEU A 727 9.58 -1.80 31.30
N GLY A 728 9.36 -0.49 31.13
CA GLY A 728 9.70 0.55 32.11
C GLY A 728 11.17 0.98 32.12
N ASP A 729 12.00 0.50 31.18
CA ASP A 729 13.40 0.96 31.02
C ASP A 729 13.42 2.22 30.14
N PHE A 730 12.91 3.32 30.69
CA PHE A 730 12.76 4.60 29.98
C PHE A 730 14.10 5.16 29.47
N HIS A 731 15.21 4.87 30.15
CA HIS A 731 16.54 5.31 29.71
C HIS A 731 16.96 4.62 28.40
N LYS A 732 16.78 3.30 28.28
CA LYS A 732 17.03 2.62 27.01
C LYS A 732 16.02 3.03 25.94
N ALA A 733 14.74 3.18 26.30
CA ALA A 733 13.71 3.65 25.37
C ALA A 733 14.12 4.98 24.72
N ILE A 734 14.55 5.96 25.52
CA ILE A 734 15.05 7.26 25.03
C ILE A 734 16.23 7.08 24.07
N SER A 735 17.25 6.27 24.42
CA SER A 735 18.42 6.01 23.56
C SER A 735 18.04 5.44 22.20
N TYR A 736 17.09 4.49 22.18
CA TYR A 736 16.59 3.90 20.94
C TYR A 736 15.71 4.87 20.13
N HIS A 737 14.87 5.67 20.77
CA HIS A 737 14.08 6.69 20.10
C HIS A 737 14.92 7.85 19.54
N GLU A 738 16.03 8.23 20.18
CA GLU A 738 17.00 9.19 19.65
C GLU A 738 17.68 8.65 18.37
N ARG A 739 18.02 7.35 18.35
CA ARG A 739 18.55 6.69 17.14
C ARG A 739 17.52 6.60 16.02
N HIS A 740 16.26 6.30 16.36
CA HIS A 740 15.15 6.35 15.40
C HIS A 740 15.01 7.75 14.80
N LEU A 741 15.03 8.80 15.63
CA LEU A 741 14.98 10.19 15.17
C LEU A 741 16.15 10.55 14.24
N GLN A 742 17.37 10.13 14.60
CA GLN A 742 18.56 10.37 13.77
C GLN A 742 18.43 9.73 12.40
N LYS A 743 17.99 8.46 12.35
CA LYS A 743 17.80 7.72 11.09
C LYS A 743 16.67 8.32 10.24
N ALA A 744 15.56 8.69 10.86
CA ALA A 744 14.46 9.35 10.15
C ALA A 744 14.90 10.66 9.49
N LYS A 745 15.72 11.47 10.17
CA LYS A 745 16.32 12.69 9.58
C LYS A 745 17.28 12.40 8.43
N GLU A 746 18.10 11.35 8.55
CA GLU A 746 19.07 10.95 7.53
C GLU A 746 18.37 10.58 6.20
N VAL A 747 17.21 9.91 6.27
CA VAL A 747 16.44 9.50 5.09
C VAL A 747 15.35 10.50 4.67
N GLY A 748 15.19 11.61 5.40
CA GLY A 748 14.14 12.60 5.15
C GLY A 748 12.72 12.13 5.48
N ASP A 749 12.54 11.10 6.30
CA ASP A 749 11.23 10.58 6.72
C ASP A 749 10.61 11.48 7.79
N LYS A 750 9.85 12.49 7.36
CA LYS A 750 9.15 13.41 8.27
C LYS A 750 8.11 12.73 9.16
N ALA A 751 7.46 11.67 8.68
CA ALA A 751 6.50 10.92 9.49
C ALA A 751 7.22 10.10 10.59
N GLY A 752 8.38 9.52 10.26
CA GLY A 752 9.30 8.89 11.21
C GLY A 752 9.84 9.87 12.25
N GLU A 753 10.28 11.06 11.81
CA GLU A 753 10.72 12.13 12.72
C GLU A 753 9.62 12.50 13.72
N ARG A 754 8.38 12.69 13.23
CA ARG A 754 7.23 12.95 14.09
C ARG A 754 7.07 11.85 15.12
N ARG A 755 6.94 10.58 14.69
CA ARG A 755 6.74 9.45 15.61
C ARG A 755 7.84 9.37 16.66
N ALA A 756 9.11 9.55 16.26
CA ALA A 756 10.24 9.56 17.19
C ALA A 756 10.13 10.67 18.24
N TYR A 757 9.76 11.90 17.83
CA TYR A 757 9.52 13.00 18.77
C TYR A 757 8.35 12.74 19.71
N GLY A 758 7.28 12.10 19.22
CA GLY A 758 6.14 11.70 20.03
C GLY A 758 6.53 10.68 21.10
N SER A 759 7.24 9.63 20.71
CA SER A 759 7.75 8.60 21.62
C SER A 759 8.76 9.15 22.63
N LEU A 760 9.67 10.03 22.21
CA LEU A 760 10.58 10.74 23.13
C LEU A 760 9.79 11.59 24.14
N GLY A 761 8.77 12.32 23.69
CA GLY A 761 7.90 13.09 24.56
C GLY A 761 7.23 12.23 25.63
N ASN A 762 6.71 11.07 25.25
CA ASN A 762 6.11 10.10 26.18
C ASN A 762 7.15 9.53 27.16
N ALA A 763 8.30 9.09 26.67
CA ALA A 763 9.34 8.49 27.52
C ALA A 763 9.92 9.50 28.54
N PHE A 764 10.15 10.76 28.14
CA PHE A 764 10.58 11.82 29.05
C PHE A 764 9.49 12.21 30.06
N HIS A 765 8.22 12.15 29.67
CA HIS A 765 7.10 12.35 30.59
C HIS A 765 7.06 11.24 31.64
N SER A 766 7.19 9.98 31.24
CA SER A 766 7.26 8.83 32.15
C SER A 766 8.46 8.88 33.10
N LEU A 767 9.57 9.50 32.68
CA LEU A 767 10.74 9.78 33.52
C LEU A 767 10.55 10.99 34.48
N GLY A 768 9.43 11.71 34.39
CA GLY A 768 9.16 12.93 35.17
C GLY A 768 9.89 14.18 34.67
N ASN A 769 10.55 14.14 33.51
CA ASN A 769 11.21 15.30 32.92
C ASN A 769 10.24 16.07 31.98
N PHE A 770 9.27 16.73 32.61
CA PHE A 770 8.18 17.42 31.90
C PHE A 770 8.66 18.52 30.95
N ARG A 771 9.78 19.19 31.26
CA ARG A 771 10.34 20.23 30.39
C ARG A 771 10.78 19.67 29.03
N LYS A 772 11.54 18.56 29.03
CA LYS A 772 11.95 17.89 27.78
C LYS A 772 10.76 17.23 27.07
N ALA A 773 9.80 16.69 27.82
CA ALA A 773 8.59 16.12 27.25
C ALA A 773 7.81 17.17 26.42
N ILE A 774 7.64 18.38 26.96
CA ILE A 774 7.01 19.52 26.27
C ILE A 774 7.79 19.91 25.02
N GLU A 775 9.11 20.07 25.11
CA GLU A 775 9.96 20.44 23.96
C GLU A 775 9.83 19.46 22.79
N TYR A 776 9.89 18.15 23.06
CA TYR A 776 9.72 17.14 22.03
C TYR A 776 8.28 17.08 21.49
N ARG A 777 7.27 17.35 22.33
CA ARG A 777 5.88 17.44 21.87
C ARG A 777 5.62 18.67 20.99
N GLU A 778 6.34 19.78 21.20
CA GLU A 778 6.26 20.98 20.34
C GLU A 778 6.80 20.66 18.95
N ARG A 779 7.93 19.96 18.88
CA ARG A 779 8.50 19.47 17.61
C ARG A 779 7.57 18.48 16.90
N HIS A 780 6.97 17.55 17.66
CA HIS A 780 5.95 16.64 17.13
C HIS A 780 4.77 17.38 16.50
N LEU A 781 4.23 18.41 17.18
CA LEU A 781 3.15 19.24 16.67
C LEU A 781 3.56 20.06 15.44
N GLN A 782 4.77 20.64 15.44
CA GLN A 782 5.29 21.42 14.32
C GLN A 782 5.38 20.56 13.05
N ILE A 783 6.01 19.39 13.14
CA ILE A 783 6.15 18.48 12.01
C ILE A 783 4.77 17.96 11.57
N GLY A 784 3.86 17.66 12.51
CA GLY A 784 2.48 17.29 12.21
C GLY A 784 1.76 18.31 11.31
N LYS A 785 1.95 19.61 11.58
CA LYS A 785 1.42 20.70 10.73
C LYS A 785 2.10 20.76 9.35
N GLU A 786 3.41 20.55 9.29
CA GLU A 786 4.18 20.57 8.03
C GLU A 786 3.75 19.43 7.08
N VAL A 787 3.47 18.24 7.62
CA VAL A 787 3.06 17.07 6.82
C VAL A 787 1.53 16.94 6.65
N GLY A 788 0.74 17.85 7.24
CA GLY A 788 -0.72 17.82 7.16
C GLY A 788 -1.39 16.71 7.98
N ASP A 789 -0.69 16.12 8.95
CA ASP A 789 -1.22 15.06 9.82
C ASP A 789 -2.08 15.64 10.94
N LYS A 790 -3.36 15.84 10.62
CA LYS A 790 -4.35 16.38 11.57
C LYS A 790 -4.56 15.47 12.78
N ALA A 791 -4.42 14.15 12.66
CA ALA A 791 -4.55 13.24 13.79
C ALA A 791 -3.39 13.45 14.80
N GLY A 792 -2.15 13.54 14.31
CA GLY A 792 -0.97 13.84 15.11
C GLY A 792 -0.99 15.23 15.76
N GLU A 793 -1.56 16.23 15.09
CA GLU A 793 -1.85 17.53 15.71
C GLU A 793 -2.79 17.37 16.93
N GLY A 794 -3.87 16.60 16.76
CA GLY A 794 -4.83 16.29 17.83
C GLY A 794 -4.18 15.62 19.03
N GLU A 795 -3.37 14.59 18.81
CA GLU A 795 -2.63 13.89 19.88
C GLU A 795 -1.70 14.82 20.68
N SER A 796 -1.10 15.81 20.03
CA SER A 796 -0.23 16.79 20.68
C SER A 796 -1.04 17.71 21.58
N TYR A 797 -2.17 18.23 21.08
CA TYR A 797 -3.05 19.09 21.86
C TYR A 797 -3.72 18.34 23.03
N ALA A 798 -4.08 17.06 22.84
CA ALA A 798 -4.57 16.21 23.92
C ALA A 798 -3.52 16.00 25.02
N PHE A 799 -2.25 15.81 24.64
CA PHE A 799 -1.14 15.70 25.59
C PHE A 799 -0.95 16.98 26.40
N TYR A 800 -0.92 18.16 25.76
CA TYR A 800 -0.84 19.44 26.47
C TYR A 800 -2.00 19.66 27.44
N LEU A 801 -3.22 19.30 27.01
CA LEU A 801 -4.41 19.37 27.85
C LEU A 801 -4.20 18.57 29.15
N LEU A 802 -3.78 17.31 29.05
CA LEU A 802 -3.53 16.45 30.21
C LEU A 802 -2.36 16.94 31.08
N GLN A 803 -1.28 17.41 30.45
CA GLN A 803 -0.12 17.95 31.16
C GLN A 803 -0.49 19.17 32.00
N PHE A 804 -1.14 20.18 31.40
CA PHE A 804 -1.53 21.39 32.13
C PHE A 804 -2.61 21.13 33.19
N LEU A 805 -3.44 20.09 33.02
CA LEU A 805 -4.33 19.62 34.09
C LEU A 805 -3.54 19.06 35.28
N SER A 806 -2.51 18.25 35.03
CA SER A 806 -1.66 17.69 36.10
C SER A 806 -0.84 18.75 36.84
N GLU A 807 -0.44 19.82 36.16
CA GLU A 807 0.27 20.97 36.74
C GLU A 807 -0.65 21.96 37.48
N GLY A 808 -1.98 21.75 37.43
CA GLY A 808 -2.96 22.67 38.02
C GLY A 808 -3.15 23.98 37.24
N ASN A 809 -2.63 24.08 36.02
CA ASN A 809 -2.80 25.24 35.14
C ASN A 809 -4.08 25.12 34.30
N PHE A 810 -5.22 25.17 34.98
CA PHE A 810 -6.53 24.90 34.38
C PHE A 810 -6.89 25.88 33.24
N HIS A 811 -6.43 27.13 33.29
CA HIS A 811 -6.67 28.11 32.22
C HIS A 811 -5.96 27.76 30.90
N LYS A 812 -4.70 27.32 30.95
CA LYS A 812 -3.99 26.86 29.74
C LYS A 812 -4.58 25.56 29.21
N ALA A 813 -4.97 24.64 30.10
CA ALA A 813 -5.66 23.41 29.72
C ALA A 813 -6.94 23.72 28.91
N ILE A 814 -7.77 24.66 29.39
CA ILE A 814 -9.00 25.07 28.68
C ILE A 814 -8.70 25.64 27.28
N SER A 815 -7.62 26.42 27.10
CA SER A 815 -7.26 26.98 25.79
C SER A 815 -6.83 25.89 24.77
N TYR A 816 -6.03 24.91 25.20
CA TYR A 816 -5.62 23.82 24.31
C TYR A 816 -6.76 22.85 23.95
N HIS A 817 -7.80 22.78 24.78
CA HIS A 817 -9.00 22.01 24.48
C HIS A 817 -9.70 22.48 23.19
N GLU A 818 -9.81 23.80 22.95
CA GLU A 818 -10.49 24.33 21.75
C GLU A 818 -9.81 23.86 20.47
N HIS A 819 -8.48 23.85 20.46
CA HIS A 819 -7.68 23.33 19.34
C HIS A 819 -7.88 21.82 19.15
N HIS A 820 -7.80 21.02 20.22
CA HIS A 820 -8.02 19.58 20.15
C HIS A 820 -9.44 19.25 19.63
N LEU A 821 -10.46 19.97 20.09
CA LEU A 821 -11.85 19.80 19.67
C LEU A 821 -12.08 20.15 18.20
N GLN A 822 -11.46 21.24 17.72
CA GLN A 822 -11.57 21.65 16.32
C GLN A 822 -10.95 20.61 15.39
N ILE A 823 -9.77 20.09 15.75
CA ILE A 823 -9.09 19.04 15.01
C ILE A 823 -9.90 17.74 15.03
N ALA A 824 -10.40 17.30 16.19
CA ALA A 824 -11.24 16.10 16.29
C ALA A 824 -12.49 16.18 15.41
N LYS A 825 -13.08 17.38 15.23
CA LYS A 825 -14.18 17.60 14.27
C LYS A 825 -13.73 17.47 12.82
N GLN A 826 -12.54 17.96 12.46
CA GLN A 826 -11.99 17.89 11.10
C GLN A 826 -11.65 16.46 10.69
N VAL A 827 -11.07 15.66 11.61
CA VAL A 827 -10.69 14.26 11.32
C VAL A 827 -11.83 13.26 11.54
N GLY A 828 -13.00 13.71 12.00
CA GLY A 828 -14.14 12.83 12.28
C GLY A 828 -13.97 11.93 13.51
N ASP A 829 -13.01 12.22 14.40
CA ASP A 829 -12.74 11.43 15.61
C ASP A 829 -13.77 11.75 16.71
N LYS A 830 -14.90 11.03 16.65
CA LYS A 830 -15.97 11.14 17.66
C LYS A 830 -15.50 10.71 19.05
N ALA A 831 -14.60 9.72 19.16
CA ALA A 831 -14.11 9.25 20.45
C ALA A 831 -13.16 10.28 21.09
N GLY A 832 -12.28 10.89 20.31
CA GLY A 832 -11.41 11.99 20.72
C GLY A 832 -12.20 13.21 21.19
N LYS A 833 -13.31 13.54 20.52
CA LYS A 833 -14.25 14.57 20.97
C LYS A 833 -14.81 14.26 22.36
N GLY A 834 -15.22 13.03 22.62
CA GLY A 834 -15.72 12.59 23.93
C GLY A 834 -14.66 12.77 25.03
N ARG A 835 -13.46 12.23 24.80
CA ARG A 835 -12.32 12.38 25.74
C ARG A 835 -11.98 13.84 26.03
N ALA A 836 -12.01 14.70 25.00
CA ALA A 836 -11.76 16.13 25.17
C ALA A 836 -12.74 16.78 26.15
N HIS A 837 -14.05 16.49 26.00
CA HIS A 837 -15.09 17.01 26.90
C HIS A 837 -14.98 16.40 28.30
N GLY A 838 -14.60 15.12 28.44
CA GLY A 838 -14.33 14.51 29.73
C GLY A 838 -13.21 15.21 30.51
N SER A 839 -12.07 15.49 29.85
CA SER A 839 -10.96 16.23 30.45
C SER A 839 -11.33 17.67 30.82
N LEU A 840 -12.18 18.33 30.03
CA LEU A 840 -12.67 19.67 30.34
C LEU A 840 -13.63 19.67 31.55
N GLY A 841 -14.48 18.65 31.66
CA GLY A 841 -15.31 18.44 32.86
C GLY A 841 -14.45 18.32 34.12
N ASN A 842 -13.36 17.55 34.05
CA ASN A 842 -12.40 17.45 35.15
C ASN A 842 -11.72 18.80 35.46
N ALA A 843 -11.39 19.59 34.44
CA ALA A 843 -10.81 20.93 34.60
C ALA A 843 -11.73 21.86 35.40
N TYR A 844 -13.01 21.92 35.01
CA TYR A 844 -14.00 22.76 35.69
C TYR A 844 -14.36 22.22 37.08
N HIS A 845 -14.35 20.90 37.28
CA HIS A 845 -14.50 20.28 38.59
C HIS A 845 -13.39 20.74 39.54
N SER A 846 -12.12 20.74 39.09
CA SER A 846 -10.98 21.22 39.88
C SER A 846 -11.01 22.74 40.13
N LEU A 847 -11.62 23.53 39.24
CA LEU A 847 -11.86 24.96 39.44
C LEU A 847 -13.04 25.28 40.37
N GLY A 848 -13.81 24.27 40.79
CA GLY A 848 -15.00 24.43 41.63
C GLY A 848 -16.27 24.87 40.89
N ASP A 849 -16.23 24.99 39.56
CA ASP A 849 -17.42 25.26 38.74
C ASP A 849 -18.13 23.94 38.39
N PHE A 850 -18.76 23.35 39.41
CA PHE A 850 -19.37 22.03 39.31
C PHE A 850 -20.53 21.99 38.30
N HIS A 851 -21.23 23.10 38.08
CA HIS A 851 -22.29 23.18 37.06
C HIS A 851 -21.75 23.06 35.64
N LYS A 852 -20.62 23.71 35.30
CA LYS A 852 -19.98 23.49 34.01
C LYS A 852 -19.38 22.09 33.90
N ALA A 853 -18.81 21.57 34.99
CA ALA A 853 -18.29 20.20 35.00
C ALA A 853 -19.38 19.18 34.61
N LEU A 854 -20.59 19.30 35.19
CA LEU A 854 -21.75 18.47 34.84
C LEU A 854 -22.06 18.53 33.35
N SER A 855 -22.18 19.73 32.77
CA SER A 855 -22.51 19.90 31.34
C SER A 855 -21.54 19.18 30.40
N TYR A 856 -20.23 19.24 30.69
CA TYR A 856 -19.22 18.59 29.87
C TYR A 856 -19.14 17.08 30.08
N HIS A 857 -19.37 16.60 31.31
CA HIS A 857 -19.46 15.18 31.59
C HIS A 857 -20.71 14.53 30.97
N GLU A 858 -21.84 15.26 30.86
CA GLU A 858 -23.03 14.80 30.13
C GLU A 858 -22.78 14.67 28.62
N ILE A 859 -22.10 15.64 28.01
CA ILE A 859 -21.69 15.56 26.60
C ILE A 859 -20.76 14.37 26.37
N ASN A 860 -19.77 14.16 27.25
CA ASN A 860 -18.89 13.00 27.19
C ASN A 860 -19.67 11.68 27.28
N LEU A 861 -20.62 11.58 28.21
CA LEU A 861 -21.47 10.40 28.36
C LEU A 861 -22.29 10.11 27.09
N GLN A 862 -22.89 11.14 26.48
CA GLN A 862 -23.68 10.99 25.26
C GLN A 862 -22.82 10.48 24.10
N ILE A 863 -21.63 11.05 23.93
CA ILE A 863 -20.68 10.62 22.89
C ILE A 863 -20.20 9.19 23.14
N ALA A 864 -19.88 8.83 24.39
CA ALA A 864 -19.45 7.47 24.74
C ALA A 864 -20.51 6.42 24.37
N LYS A 865 -21.81 6.73 24.57
CA LYS A 865 -22.92 5.87 24.12
C LYS A 865 -22.99 5.75 22.60
N GLU A 866 -22.82 6.86 21.88
CA GLU A 866 -22.84 6.88 20.40
C GLU A 866 -21.72 6.04 19.78
N VAL A 867 -20.51 6.10 20.34
CA VAL A 867 -19.35 5.32 19.87
C VAL A 867 -19.27 3.92 20.49
N ARG A 868 -20.24 3.54 21.33
CA ARG A 868 -20.30 2.26 22.05
C ARG A 868 -19.09 1.99 22.95
N ASP A 869 -18.47 3.05 23.50
CA ASP A 869 -17.38 2.96 24.48
C ASP A 869 -17.94 2.78 25.90
N LYS A 870 -18.14 1.52 26.29
CA LYS A 870 -18.67 1.18 27.63
C LYS A 870 -17.75 1.64 28.77
N ALA A 871 -16.43 1.55 28.61
CA ALA A 871 -15.50 2.04 29.62
C ALA A 871 -15.58 3.57 29.76
N GLY A 872 -15.75 4.29 28.65
CA GLY A 872 -16.00 5.74 28.61
C GLY A 872 -17.30 6.13 29.29
N GLU A 873 -18.39 5.37 29.09
CA GLU A 873 -19.66 5.58 29.79
C GLU A 873 -19.47 5.47 31.32
N GLY A 874 -18.75 4.44 31.78
CA GLY A 874 -18.45 4.23 33.20
C GLY A 874 -17.72 5.42 33.82
N ARG A 875 -16.62 5.88 33.20
CA ARG A 875 -15.85 7.04 33.66
C ARG A 875 -16.69 8.32 33.70
N ALA A 876 -17.56 8.53 32.71
CA ALA A 876 -18.44 9.70 32.67
C ALA A 876 -19.45 9.69 33.82
N TYR A 877 -20.10 8.54 34.10
CA TYR A 877 -20.99 8.40 35.26
C TYR A 877 -20.25 8.59 36.60
N GLY A 878 -19.04 8.04 36.74
CA GLY A 878 -18.22 8.26 37.93
C GLY A 878 -17.92 9.74 38.18
N SER A 879 -17.59 10.49 37.11
CA SER A 879 -17.30 11.93 37.18
C SER A 879 -18.55 12.76 37.48
N LEU A 880 -19.70 12.41 36.90
CA LEU A 880 -21.01 13.01 37.24
C LEU A 880 -21.37 12.78 38.70
N GLY A 881 -21.15 11.57 39.21
CA GLY A 881 -21.38 11.24 40.63
C GLY A 881 -20.55 12.12 41.57
N ASN A 882 -19.26 12.28 41.27
CA ASN A 882 -18.36 13.16 42.04
C ASN A 882 -18.85 14.62 42.03
N ALA A 883 -19.22 15.15 40.86
CA ALA A 883 -19.71 16.52 40.73
C ALA A 883 -21.02 16.76 41.53
N HIS A 884 -21.96 15.80 41.51
CA HIS A 884 -23.17 15.88 42.33
C HIS A 884 -22.90 15.74 43.83
N GLN A 885 -21.91 14.94 44.22
CA GLN A 885 -21.49 14.83 45.63
C GLN A 885 -20.94 16.17 46.14
N MET A 886 -20.18 16.90 45.32
CA MET A 886 -19.67 18.24 45.66
C MET A 886 -20.77 19.30 45.77
N LEU A 887 -21.87 19.14 45.01
CA LEU A 887 -23.05 20.00 45.09
C LEU A 887 -23.99 19.67 46.26
N GLY A 888 -23.72 18.59 47.02
CA GLY A 888 -24.57 18.11 48.11
C GLY A 888 -25.77 17.26 47.69
N ASP A 889 -25.90 16.93 46.39
CA ASP A 889 -26.96 16.08 45.83
C ASP A 889 -26.63 14.58 46.04
N PHE A 890 -26.48 14.15 47.30
CA PHE A 890 -25.95 12.82 47.63
C PHE A 890 -26.78 11.66 47.04
N HIS A 891 -28.10 11.78 46.95
CA HIS A 891 -28.95 10.77 46.31
C HIS A 891 -28.68 10.60 44.81
N LYS A 892 -28.43 11.69 44.07
CA LYS A 892 -28.05 11.61 42.65
C LYS A 892 -26.65 11.06 42.50
N ALA A 893 -25.71 11.47 43.35
CA ALA A 893 -24.35 10.95 43.37
C ALA A 893 -24.34 9.42 43.52
N ILE A 894 -25.13 8.88 44.45
CA ILE A 894 -25.30 7.42 44.64
C ILE A 894 -25.79 6.77 43.35
N SER A 895 -26.86 7.28 42.74
CA SER A 895 -27.42 6.70 41.51
C SER A 895 -26.39 6.63 40.36
N TYR A 896 -25.53 7.64 40.24
CA TYR A 896 -24.49 7.67 39.22
C TYR A 896 -23.32 6.74 39.56
N HIS A 897 -22.92 6.64 40.82
CA HIS A 897 -21.89 5.69 41.24
C HIS A 897 -22.35 4.23 41.16
N GLU A 898 -23.63 3.93 41.37
CA GLU A 898 -24.21 2.60 41.12
C GLU A 898 -24.15 2.23 39.63
N ARG A 899 -24.44 3.18 38.73
CA ARG A 899 -24.28 2.97 37.28
C ARG A 899 -22.83 2.78 36.87
N HIS A 900 -21.91 3.57 37.43
CA HIS A 900 -20.47 3.38 37.24
C HIS A 900 -20.04 1.99 37.70
N LEU A 901 -20.48 1.54 38.88
CA LEU A 901 -20.18 0.22 39.43
C LEU A 901 -20.70 -0.91 38.53
N GLN A 902 -21.93 -0.79 38.03
CA GLN A 902 -22.52 -1.78 37.12
C GLN A 902 -21.68 -1.92 35.85
N ILE A 903 -21.33 -0.80 35.22
CA ILE A 903 -20.54 -0.80 33.98
C ILE A 903 -19.13 -1.32 34.21
N ALA A 904 -18.48 -0.94 35.32
CA ALA A 904 -17.15 -1.43 35.67
C ALA A 904 -17.13 -2.97 35.77
N LYS A 905 -18.17 -3.58 36.34
CA LYS A 905 -18.35 -5.04 36.36
C LYS A 905 -18.57 -5.63 34.97
N GLU A 906 -19.39 -4.98 34.13
CA GLU A 906 -19.67 -5.43 32.75
C GLU A 906 -18.40 -5.44 31.87
N VAL A 907 -17.51 -4.45 32.03
CA VAL A 907 -16.27 -4.35 31.23
C VAL A 907 -15.06 -5.04 31.88
N GLY A 908 -15.22 -5.63 33.07
CA GLY A 908 -14.13 -6.28 33.80
C GLY A 908 -13.10 -5.31 34.42
N ASP A 909 -13.45 -4.03 34.59
CA ASP A 909 -12.57 -3.02 35.21
C ASP A 909 -12.60 -3.15 36.74
N ARG A 910 -11.75 -4.03 37.27
CA ARG A 910 -11.69 -4.32 38.71
C ARG A 910 -11.22 -3.09 39.52
N ALA A 911 -10.35 -2.25 38.96
CA ALA A 911 -9.91 -1.01 39.63
C ALA A 911 -11.04 0.03 39.68
N GLY A 912 -11.78 0.20 38.57
CA GLY A 912 -12.98 1.03 38.49
C GLY A 912 -14.08 0.59 39.45
N GLU A 913 -14.26 -0.72 39.65
CA GLU A 913 -15.18 -1.26 40.65
C GLU A 913 -14.80 -0.83 42.07
N GLY A 914 -13.51 -0.90 42.41
CA GLY A 914 -12.98 -0.42 43.69
C GLY A 914 -13.25 1.07 43.90
N GLY A 915 -12.95 1.90 42.89
CA GLY A 915 -13.22 3.34 42.93
C GLY A 915 -14.71 3.67 43.09
N ALA A 916 -15.59 2.93 42.42
CA ALA A 916 -17.04 3.11 42.53
C ALA A 916 -17.56 2.80 43.96
N TYR A 917 -17.11 1.70 44.57
CA TYR A 917 -17.44 1.40 45.97
C TYR A 917 -16.85 2.44 46.94
N GLY A 918 -15.64 2.92 46.68
CA GLY A 918 -15.02 4.00 47.46
C GLY A 918 -15.89 5.26 47.48
N ASN A 919 -16.40 5.68 46.32
CA ASN A 919 -17.25 6.87 46.20
C ASN A 919 -18.65 6.65 46.78
N LEU A 920 -19.24 5.46 46.59
CA LEU A 920 -20.50 5.08 47.26
C LEU A 920 -20.38 5.14 48.78
N GLY A 921 -19.27 4.63 49.33
CA GLY A 921 -19.00 4.69 50.76
C GLY A 921 -18.94 6.13 51.26
N SER A 922 -18.23 7.00 50.55
CA SER A 922 -18.14 8.43 50.88
C SER A 922 -19.50 9.13 50.80
N ALA A 923 -20.31 8.86 49.77
CA ALA A 923 -21.64 9.44 49.63
C ALA A 923 -22.61 8.99 50.75
N HIS A 924 -22.57 7.71 51.15
CA HIS A 924 -23.35 7.21 52.29
C HIS A 924 -22.86 7.75 53.63
N GLN A 925 -21.56 7.97 53.79
CA GLN A 925 -21.01 8.61 54.99
C GLN A 925 -21.54 10.04 55.15
N MET A 926 -21.62 10.81 54.05
CA MET A 926 -22.17 12.17 54.05
C MET A 926 -23.68 12.21 54.35
N LEU A 927 -24.42 11.13 54.06
CA LEU A 927 -25.83 10.97 54.43
C LEU A 927 -26.05 10.52 55.89
N GLY A 928 -24.98 10.18 56.62
CA GLY A 928 -25.06 9.64 57.98
C GLY A 928 -25.29 8.13 58.06
N ASP A 929 -25.32 7.42 56.92
CA ASP A 929 -25.47 5.96 56.85
C ASP A 929 -24.13 5.24 57.12
N PHE A 930 -23.54 5.45 58.31
CA PHE A 930 -22.18 5.01 58.62
C PHE A 930 -21.94 3.50 58.45
N HIS A 931 -22.93 2.66 58.77
CA HIS A 931 -22.83 1.21 58.57
C HIS A 931 -22.71 0.81 57.09
N LYS A 932 -23.48 1.46 56.19
CA LYS A 932 -23.36 1.21 54.75
C LYS A 932 -22.03 1.73 54.22
N ALA A 933 -21.60 2.91 54.67
CA ALA A 933 -20.30 3.48 54.30
C ALA A 933 -19.15 2.52 54.63
N ILE A 934 -19.14 1.94 55.83
CA ILE A 934 -18.17 0.93 56.25
C ILE A 934 -18.18 -0.26 55.30
N SER A 935 -19.36 -0.84 55.01
CA SER A 935 -19.46 -2.01 54.13
C SER A 935 -18.91 -1.76 52.72
N TYR A 936 -19.14 -0.55 52.17
CA TYR A 936 -18.61 -0.17 50.87
C TYR A 936 -17.10 0.09 50.89
N HIS A 937 -16.58 0.73 51.94
CA HIS A 937 -15.14 0.93 52.06
C HIS A 937 -14.38 -0.38 52.34
N GLU A 938 -14.98 -1.36 53.01
CA GLU A 938 -14.41 -2.72 53.14
C GLU A 938 -14.32 -3.43 51.78
N ARG A 939 -15.34 -3.28 50.93
CA ARG A 939 -15.30 -3.79 49.54
C ARG A 939 -14.25 -3.07 48.69
N HIS A 940 -14.15 -1.76 48.79
CA HIS A 940 -13.08 -0.98 48.14
C HIS A 940 -11.69 -1.46 48.59
N LEU A 941 -11.49 -1.68 49.90
CA LEU A 941 -10.23 -2.19 50.45
C LEU A 941 -9.89 -3.59 49.92
N GLN A 942 -10.88 -4.50 49.89
CA GLN A 942 -10.69 -5.85 49.37
C GLN A 942 -10.21 -5.80 47.91
N ILE A 943 -10.88 -5.01 47.08
CA ILE A 943 -10.55 -4.87 45.66
C ILE A 943 -9.18 -4.23 45.47
N ALA A 944 -8.86 -3.18 46.22
CA ALA A 944 -7.55 -2.52 46.14
C ALA A 944 -6.40 -3.51 46.41
N LYS A 945 -6.57 -4.44 47.37
CA LYS A 945 -5.61 -5.53 47.63
C LYS A 945 -5.52 -6.52 46.48
N GLU A 946 -6.65 -6.91 45.89
CA GLU A 946 -6.70 -7.86 44.76
C GLU A 946 -5.97 -7.32 43.52
N VAL A 947 -6.08 -6.02 43.24
CA VAL A 947 -5.44 -5.37 42.08
C VAL A 947 -4.04 -4.81 42.39
N GLY A 948 -3.58 -4.90 43.64
CA GLY A 948 -2.28 -4.36 44.07
C GLY A 948 -2.21 -2.83 44.14
N ASP A 949 -3.34 -2.12 44.19
CA ASP A 949 -3.39 -0.65 44.33
C ASP A 949 -3.10 -0.24 45.78
N LYS A 950 -1.82 -0.09 46.11
CA LYS A 950 -1.38 0.32 47.45
C LYS A 950 -1.88 1.72 47.85
N ALA A 951 -2.05 2.64 46.90
CA ALA A 951 -2.60 3.96 47.18
C ALA A 951 -4.11 3.87 47.46
N GLY A 952 -4.82 3.01 46.74
CA GLY A 952 -6.23 2.65 46.97
C GLY A 952 -6.45 2.00 48.33
N GLU A 953 -5.55 1.10 48.76
CA GLU A 953 -5.57 0.54 50.11
C GLU A 953 -5.48 1.64 51.18
N GLY A 954 -4.55 2.58 51.00
CA GLY A 954 -4.40 3.74 51.87
C GLY A 954 -5.69 4.56 51.98
N ARG A 955 -6.28 4.95 50.84
CA ARG A 955 -7.54 5.70 50.79
C ARG A 955 -8.69 4.93 51.46
N ALA A 956 -8.78 3.62 51.23
CA ALA A 956 -9.82 2.78 51.84
C ALA A 956 -9.68 2.71 53.36
N TYR A 957 -8.45 2.53 53.88
CA TYR A 957 -8.19 2.57 55.32
C TYR A 957 -8.48 3.95 55.94
N GLY A 958 -8.10 5.04 55.27
CA GLY A 958 -8.39 6.41 55.71
C GLY A 958 -9.90 6.66 55.83
N ASN A 959 -10.66 6.27 54.81
CA ASN A 959 -12.12 6.43 54.80
C ASN A 959 -12.82 5.51 55.82
N LEU A 960 -12.35 4.27 56.00
CA LEU A 960 -12.84 3.40 57.09
C LEU A 960 -12.61 4.04 58.45
N GLY A 961 -11.42 4.60 58.69
CA GLY A 961 -11.12 5.30 59.93
C GLY A 961 -12.06 6.49 60.16
N ASN A 962 -12.32 7.30 59.13
CA ASN A 962 -13.27 8.42 59.21
C ASN A 962 -14.71 7.94 59.49
N ALA A 963 -15.14 6.85 58.87
CA ALA A 963 -16.48 6.28 59.07
C ALA A 963 -16.65 5.73 60.50
N TYR A 964 -15.64 5.03 61.05
CA TYR A 964 -15.64 4.57 62.44
C TYR A 964 -15.52 5.72 63.45
N HIS A 965 -14.77 6.78 63.12
CA HIS A 965 -14.73 8.01 63.94
C HIS A 965 -16.11 8.68 63.99
N SER A 966 -16.80 8.77 62.85
CA SER A 966 -18.17 9.31 62.76
C SER A 966 -19.19 8.45 63.50
N LEU A 967 -18.97 7.13 63.59
CA LEU A 967 -19.78 6.19 64.36
C LEU A 967 -19.50 6.27 65.88
N GLY A 968 -18.43 6.95 66.31
CA GLY A 968 -17.99 7.06 67.70
C GLY A 968 -17.10 5.92 68.21
N ASP A 969 -16.72 4.96 67.35
CA ASP A 969 -15.76 3.90 67.71
C ASP A 969 -14.33 4.39 67.47
N PHE A 970 -13.85 5.23 68.39
CA PHE A 970 -12.54 5.88 68.28
C PHE A 970 -11.37 4.89 68.30
N HIS A 971 -11.51 3.74 68.97
CA HIS A 971 -10.47 2.71 68.97
C HIS A 971 -10.30 2.06 67.59
N LYS A 972 -11.39 1.70 66.90
CA LYS A 972 -11.29 1.21 65.52
C LYS A 972 -10.81 2.30 64.58
N ALA A 973 -11.27 3.54 64.73
CA ALA A 973 -10.80 4.67 63.94
C ALA A 973 -9.27 4.82 64.01
N ILE A 974 -8.69 4.77 65.21
CA ILE A 974 -7.24 4.79 65.42
C ILE A 974 -6.56 3.64 64.67
N SER A 975 -7.05 2.40 64.82
CA SER A 975 -6.44 1.23 64.17
C SER A 975 -6.40 1.34 62.64
N TYR A 976 -7.45 1.92 62.04
CA TYR A 976 -7.52 2.14 60.60
C TYR A 976 -6.67 3.33 60.16
N HIS A 977 -6.60 4.41 60.94
CA HIS A 977 -5.71 5.54 60.61
C HIS A 977 -4.22 5.20 60.76
N GLU A 978 -3.84 4.30 61.68
CA GLU A 978 -2.47 3.77 61.76
C GLU A 978 -2.11 2.95 60.52
N ARG A 979 -3.04 2.13 60.02
CA ARG A 979 -2.86 1.40 58.76
C ARG A 979 -2.79 2.33 57.55
N HIS A 980 -3.61 3.38 57.53
CA HIS A 980 -3.52 4.43 56.52
C HIS A 980 -2.14 5.10 56.55
N LEU A 981 -1.63 5.46 57.73
CA LEU A 981 -0.29 6.03 57.90
C LEU A 981 0.82 5.09 57.40
N GLN A 982 0.77 3.81 57.77
CA GLN A 982 1.72 2.80 57.30
C GLN A 982 1.73 2.72 55.77
N LYS A 983 0.55 2.67 55.15
CA LYS A 983 0.44 2.61 53.69
C LYS A 983 0.89 3.88 53.00
N ALA A 984 0.56 5.05 53.53
CA ALA A 984 1.05 6.33 53.02
C ALA A 984 2.58 6.40 53.04
N ASN A 985 3.21 5.92 54.12
CA ASN A 985 4.67 5.82 54.21
C ASN A 985 5.27 4.81 53.22
N GLU A 986 4.63 3.65 53.00
CA GLU A 986 5.07 2.65 52.01
C GLU A 986 5.11 3.21 50.58
N VAL A 987 4.16 4.09 50.23
CA VAL A 987 4.07 4.67 48.87
C VAL A 987 4.68 6.07 48.74
N GLY A 988 5.25 6.61 49.82
CA GLY A 988 5.84 7.95 49.84
C GLY A 988 4.82 9.11 49.74
N ASP A 989 3.55 8.87 50.05
CA ASP A 989 2.49 9.90 50.00
C ASP A 989 2.53 10.80 51.24
N LYS A 990 3.26 11.91 51.13
CA LYS A 990 3.38 12.92 52.20
C LYS A 990 2.06 13.61 52.53
N ALA A 991 1.17 13.80 51.56
CA ALA A 991 -0.14 14.40 51.82
C ALA A 991 -1.04 13.43 52.62
N GLY A 992 -1.06 12.15 52.23
CA GLY A 992 -1.72 11.06 52.95
C GLY A 992 -1.15 10.85 54.35
N GLU A 993 0.18 10.91 54.51
CA GLU A 993 0.87 10.85 55.81
C GLU A 993 0.35 11.95 56.74
N GLY A 994 0.31 13.19 56.24
CA GLY A 994 -0.27 14.31 56.96
C GLY A 994 -1.74 14.07 57.31
N GLN A 995 -2.57 13.57 56.39
CA GLN A 995 -3.99 13.31 56.67
C GLN A 995 -4.17 12.26 57.76
N ALA A 996 -3.39 11.17 57.72
CA ALA A 996 -3.41 10.12 58.73
C ALA A 996 -3.06 10.67 60.12
N TYR A 997 -1.99 11.46 60.25
CA TYR A 997 -1.63 12.08 61.54
C TYR A 997 -2.68 13.07 62.04
N GLY A 998 -3.28 13.87 61.15
CA GLY A 998 -4.37 14.77 61.52
C GLY A 998 -5.57 14.01 62.09
N ASN A 999 -5.98 12.93 61.43
CA ASN A 999 -7.12 12.11 61.86
C ASN A 999 -6.82 11.30 63.13
N LEU A 1000 -5.59 10.79 63.29
CA LEU A 1000 -5.13 10.19 64.55
C LEU A 1000 -5.21 11.20 65.70
N GLY A 1001 -4.73 12.43 65.49
CA GLY A 1001 -4.82 13.50 66.48
C GLY A 1001 -6.27 13.79 66.88
N ASN A 1002 -7.18 13.88 65.90
CA ASN A 1002 -8.62 14.08 66.16
C ASN A 1002 -9.23 12.91 66.94
N ALA A 1003 -8.87 11.67 66.61
CA ALA A 1003 -9.38 10.48 67.29
C ALA A 1003 -8.89 10.40 68.75
N TYR A 1004 -7.61 10.67 69.00
CA TYR A 1004 -7.05 10.74 70.36
C TYR A 1004 -7.61 11.92 71.17
N HIS A 1005 -7.84 13.07 70.53
CA HIS A 1005 -8.53 14.20 71.14
C HIS A 1005 -9.96 13.82 71.57
N SER A 1006 -10.67 13.06 70.73
CA SER A 1006 -12.03 12.57 71.03
C SER A 1006 -12.04 11.52 72.15
N LEU A 1007 -10.95 10.78 72.32
CA LEU A 1007 -10.74 9.81 73.41
C LEU A 1007 -10.30 10.48 74.74
N GLY A 1008 -9.94 11.77 74.71
CA GLY A 1008 -9.46 12.53 75.87
C GLY A 1008 -7.95 12.41 76.15
N ASP A 1009 -7.18 11.71 75.31
CA ASP A 1009 -5.71 11.65 75.41
C ASP A 1009 -5.10 12.85 74.66
N PHE A 1010 -5.18 14.02 75.30
CA PHE A 1010 -4.75 15.29 74.70
C PHE A 1010 -3.24 15.35 74.45
N HIS A 1011 -2.42 14.64 75.26
CA HIS A 1011 -0.97 14.59 75.04
C HIS A 1011 -0.61 13.86 73.74
N LYS A 1012 -1.24 12.71 73.46
CA LYS A 1012 -1.05 12.05 72.15
C LYS A 1012 -1.63 12.87 71.01
N ALA A 1013 -2.80 13.49 71.20
CA ALA A 1013 -3.40 14.37 70.20
C ALA A 1013 -2.44 15.49 69.77
N ILE A 1014 -1.79 16.15 70.73
CA ILE A 1014 -0.76 17.17 70.47
C ILE A 1014 0.39 16.61 69.65
N SER A 1015 0.96 15.47 70.06
CA SER A 1015 2.11 14.87 69.35
C SER A 1015 1.80 14.58 67.88
N TYR A 1016 0.59 14.11 67.58
CA TYR A 1016 0.16 13.84 66.20
C TYR A 1016 -0.16 15.11 65.41
N HIS A 1017 -0.76 16.13 66.04
CA HIS A 1017 -1.00 17.42 65.39
C HIS A 1017 0.29 18.20 65.13
N GLU A 1018 1.33 18.06 65.96
CA GLU A 1018 2.67 18.61 65.69
C GLU A 1018 3.32 17.95 64.48
N ARG A 1019 3.20 16.62 64.35
CA ARG A 1019 3.65 15.90 63.15
C ARG A 1019 2.88 16.31 61.90
N ARG A 1020 1.56 16.45 61.98
CA ARG A 1020 0.74 17.02 60.89
C ARG A 1020 1.24 18.40 60.48
N LEU A 1021 1.53 19.27 61.45
CA LEU A 1021 2.00 20.63 61.19
C LEU A 1021 3.36 20.63 60.49
N GLN A 1022 4.28 19.78 60.94
CA GLN A 1022 5.60 19.64 60.30
C GLN A 1022 5.45 19.22 58.83
N ILE A 1023 4.67 18.18 58.56
CA ILE A 1023 4.44 17.69 57.19
C ILE A 1023 3.76 18.77 56.34
N ALA A 1024 2.76 19.47 56.88
CA ALA A 1024 2.07 20.54 56.16
C ALA A 1024 3.04 21.65 55.71
N LYS A 1025 4.03 22.00 56.55
CA LYS A 1025 5.10 22.95 56.18
C LYS A 1025 6.04 22.39 55.11
N GLU A 1026 6.42 21.11 55.22
CA GLU A 1026 7.30 20.44 54.25
C GLU A 1026 6.69 20.39 52.85
N VAL A 1027 5.37 20.16 52.75
CA VAL A 1027 4.65 20.08 51.47
C VAL A 1027 4.03 21.42 51.02
N GLY A 1028 4.18 22.49 51.81
CA GLY A 1028 3.62 23.81 51.51
C GLY A 1028 2.09 23.91 51.63
N ASP A 1029 1.41 22.99 52.33
CA ASP A 1029 -0.04 22.97 52.55
C ASP A 1029 -0.44 24.00 53.62
N LYS A 1030 -0.59 25.26 53.22
CA LYS A 1030 -0.97 26.36 54.13
C LYS A 1030 -2.33 26.14 54.79
N ALA A 1031 -3.31 25.56 54.10
CA ALA A 1031 -4.60 25.23 54.69
C ALA A 1031 -4.45 24.12 55.77
N GLY A 1032 -3.58 23.14 55.52
CA GLY A 1032 -3.20 22.11 56.50
C GLY A 1032 -2.46 22.67 57.71
N GLU A 1033 -1.56 23.65 57.52
CA GLU A 1033 -0.91 24.37 58.61
C GLU A 1033 -1.95 25.04 59.53
N GLY A 1034 -2.91 25.75 58.93
CA GLY A 1034 -4.00 26.40 59.66
C GLY A 1034 -4.83 25.42 60.49
N ARG A 1035 -5.27 24.30 59.88
CA ARG A 1035 -6.02 23.23 60.59
C ARG A 1035 -5.22 22.63 61.73
N ALA A 1036 -3.93 22.37 61.53
CA ALA A 1036 -3.07 21.81 62.57
C ALA A 1036 -2.89 22.77 63.75
N TYR A 1037 -2.68 24.07 63.49
CA TYR A 1037 -2.64 25.09 64.54
C TYR A 1037 -3.97 25.21 65.29
N GLY A 1038 -5.10 25.17 64.59
CA GLY A 1038 -6.43 25.18 65.21
C GLY A 1038 -6.64 24.00 66.16
N ASN A 1039 -6.28 22.78 65.72
CA ASN A 1039 -6.42 21.57 66.53
C ASN A 1039 -5.44 21.53 67.71
N LEU A 1040 -4.20 22.01 67.53
CA LEU A 1040 -3.25 22.16 68.64
C LEU A 1040 -3.77 23.14 69.69
N GLY A 1041 -4.30 24.29 69.26
CA GLY A 1041 -4.90 25.27 70.17
C GLY A 1041 -6.05 24.66 70.97
N GLY A 1042 -6.93 23.90 70.31
CA GLY A 1042 -8.01 23.18 70.98
C GLY A 1042 -7.51 22.14 72.00
N ALA A 1043 -6.50 21.35 71.64
CA ALA A 1043 -5.93 20.35 72.55
C ALA A 1043 -5.25 20.97 73.78
N TYR A 1044 -4.50 22.07 73.61
CA TYR A 1044 -3.89 22.80 74.73
C TYR A 1044 -4.94 23.50 75.61
N GLN A 1045 -6.04 23.99 75.01
CA GLN A 1045 -7.17 24.54 75.77
C GLN A 1045 -7.81 23.47 76.67
N MET A 1046 -7.96 22.23 76.19
CA MET A 1046 -8.47 21.12 77.00
C MET A 1046 -7.51 20.67 78.12
N LEU A 1047 -6.20 20.89 77.97
CA LEU A 1047 -5.19 20.67 79.02
C LEU A 1047 -5.09 21.81 80.03
N GLY A 1048 -5.78 22.94 79.80
CA GLY A 1048 -5.72 24.12 80.65
C GLY A 1048 -4.49 25.03 80.44
N ASP A 1049 -3.66 24.77 79.42
CA ASP A 1049 -2.53 25.64 79.04
C ASP A 1049 -3.04 26.72 78.07
N PHE A 1050 -3.74 27.71 78.64
CA PHE A 1050 -4.44 28.75 77.87
C PHE A 1050 -3.48 29.66 77.11
N ASP A 1051 -2.27 29.92 77.62
CA ASP A 1051 -1.27 30.75 76.94
C ASP A 1051 -0.80 30.12 75.62
N LYS A 1052 -0.52 28.81 75.63
CA LYS A 1052 -0.20 28.09 74.37
C LYS A 1052 -1.41 27.97 73.47
N ALA A 1053 -2.61 27.73 74.02
CA ALA A 1053 -3.83 27.68 73.23
C ALA A 1053 -4.05 28.98 72.44
N ILE A 1054 -3.91 30.13 73.09
CA ILE A 1054 -4.00 31.46 72.46
C ILE A 1054 -2.95 31.62 71.37
N SER A 1055 -1.67 31.32 71.66
CA SER A 1055 -0.59 31.45 70.67
C SER A 1055 -0.86 30.62 69.40
N TYR A 1056 -1.38 29.39 69.55
CA TYR A 1056 -1.71 28.54 68.41
C TYR A 1056 -2.96 29.03 67.65
N HIS A 1057 -3.97 29.53 68.35
CA HIS A 1057 -5.15 30.10 67.69
C HIS A 1057 -4.86 31.43 66.97
N GLU A 1058 -3.92 32.24 67.45
CA GLU A 1058 -3.42 33.44 66.72
C GLU A 1058 -2.71 33.05 65.42
N ARG A 1059 -1.88 32.00 65.46
CA ARG A 1059 -1.23 31.46 64.25
C ARG A 1059 -2.26 30.89 63.27
N HIS A 1060 -3.28 30.18 63.76
CA HIS A 1060 -4.39 29.71 62.93
C HIS A 1060 -5.10 30.90 62.26
N LEU A 1061 -5.37 31.98 63.00
CA LEU A 1061 -5.98 33.20 62.47
C LEU A 1061 -5.12 33.86 61.38
N GLN A 1062 -3.81 33.98 61.61
CA GLN A 1062 -2.87 34.55 60.63
C GLN A 1062 -2.89 33.75 59.33
N VAL A 1063 -2.73 32.42 59.42
CA VAL A 1063 -2.73 31.55 58.24
C VAL A 1063 -4.07 31.61 57.51
N ALA A 1064 -5.19 31.63 58.23
CA ALA A 1064 -6.52 31.75 57.62
C ALA A 1064 -6.67 33.05 56.81
N LYS A 1065 -6.10 34.17 57.28
CA LYS A 1065 -6.07 35.44 56.53
C LYS A 1065 -5.16 35.37 55.31
N GLU A 1066 -3.99 34.76 55.43
CA GLU A 1066 -3.04 34.60 54.33
C GLU A 1066 -3.63 33.79 53.16
N VAL A 1067 -4.40 32.73 53.45
CA VAL A 1067 -5.03 31.89 52.44
C VAL A 1067 -6.44 32.35 52.03
N GLY A 1068 -6.96 33.43 52.62
CA GLY A 1068 -8.30 33.94 52.36
C GLY A 1068 -9.45 33.03 52.87
N ASP A 1069 -9.19 32.10 53.80
CA ASP A 1069 -10.22 31.24 54.40
C ASP A 1069 -11.04 32.03 55.44
N LYS A 1070 -12.10 32.69 54.97
CA LYS A 1070 -13.00 33.46 55.83
C LYS A 1070 -13.72 32.62 56.87
N ALA A 1071 -14.08 31.38 56.56
CA ALA A 1071 -14.69 30.49 57.54
C ALA A 1071 -13.68 30.06 58.63
N GLY A 1072 -12.42 29.83 58.23
CA GLY A 1072 -11.29 29.60 59.15
C GLY A 1072 -10.98 30.80 60.03
N GLU A 1073 -11.03 32.01 59.48
CA GLU A 1073 -10.88 33.27 60.22
C GLU A 1073 -11.94 33.37 61.33
N GLY A 1074 -13.21 33.07 60.99
CA GLY A 1074 -14.31 33.02 61.95
C GLY A 1074 -14.08 31.98 63.05
N ARG A 1075 -13.72 30.74 62.70
CA ARG A 1075 -13.42 29.68 63.68
C ARG A 1075 -12.26 30.06 64.60
N ALA A 1076 -11.19 30.64 64.08
CA ALA A 1076 -10.04 31.08 64.86
C ALA A 1076 -10.42 32.17 65.87
N HIS A 1077 -11.21 33.17 65.46
CA HIS A 1077 -11.75 34.18 66.36
C HIS A 1077 -12.67 33.57 67.43
N GLY A 1078 -13.53 32.61 67.07
CA GLY A 1078 -14.37 31.90 68.03
C GLY A 1078 -13.56 31.14 69.08
N SER A 1079 -12.52 30.41 68.66
CA SER A 1079 -11.61 29.69 69.55
C SER A 1079 -10.78 30.62 70.46
N LEU A 1080 -10.28 31.74 69.93
CA LEU A 1080 -9.60 32.77 70.73
C LEU A 1080 -10.53 33.34 71.80
N GLY A 1081 -11.78 33.63 71.44
CA GLY A 1081 -12.77 34.12 72.40
C GLY A 1081 -13.01 33.12 73.54
N ASN A 1082 -13.12 31.82 73.21
CA ASN A 1082 -13.26 30.77 74.22
C ASN A 1082 -12.02 30.68 75.14
N ALA A 1083 -10.81 30.74 74.58
CA ALA A 1083 -9.57 30.65 75.35
C ALA A 1083 -9.39 31.85 76.30
N TYR A 1084 -9.65 33.08 75.83
CA TYR A 1084 -9.62 34.27 76.69
C TYR A 1084 -10.73 34.26 77.75
N GLY A 1085 -11.91 33.73 77.42
CA GLY A 1085 -13.00 33.56 78.38
C GLY A 1085 -12.65 32.58 79.51
N MET A 1086 -11.93 31.50 79.20
CA MET A 1086 -11.42 30.55 80.21
C MET A 1086 -10.25 31.13 81.03
N LEU A 1087 -9.46 32.03 80.46
CA LEU A 1087 -8.40 32.77 81.16
C LEU A 1087 -8.95 33.86 82.09
N GLY A 1088 -10.23 34.24 81.94
CA GLY A 1088 -10.90 35.28 82.73
C GLY A 1088 -10.81 36.70 82.13
N ASP A 1089 -10.22 36.87 80.95
CA ASP A 1089 -10.19 38.15 80.21
C ASP A 1089 -11.46 38.27 79.35
N PHE A 1090 -12.59 38.55 80.03
CA PHE A 1090 -13.91 38.56 79.39
C PHE A 1090 -14.08 39.69 78.35
N ASP A 1091 -13.38 40.82 78.50
CA ASP A 1091 -13.41 41.93 77.54
C ASP A 1091 -12.81 41.51 76.19
N LYS A 1092 -11.66 40.82 76.21
CA LYS A 1092 -11.10 40.25 74.98
C LYS A 1092 -11.98 39.14 74.42
N ALA A 1093 -12.52 38.27 75.28
CA ALA A 1093 -13.41 37.19 74.86
C ALA A 1093 -14.61 37.74 74.06
N ILE A 1094 -15.24 38.82 74.54
CA ILE A 1094 -16.34 39.51 73.85
C ILE A 1094 -15.88 40.04 72.49
N SER A 1095 -14.74 40.76 72.43
CA SER A 1095 -14.25 41.34 71.17
C SER A 1095 -14.03 40.27 70.08
N TYR A 1096 -13.51 39.11 70.48
CA TYR A 1096 -13.27 37.97 69.59
C TYR A 1096 -14.57 37.28 69.16
N HIS A 1097 -15.52 37.11 70.07
CA HIS A 1097 -16.83 36.55 69.73
C HIS A 1097 -17.68 37.48 68.84
N GLU A 1098 -17.58 38.80 69.00
CA GLU A 1098 -18.22 39.77 68.10
C GLU A 1098 -17.65 39.69 66.67
N ARG A 1099 -16.33 39.52 66.54
CA ARG A 1099 -15.71 39.30 65.23
C ARG A 1099 -16.08 37.95 64.61
N HIS A 1100 -16.11 36.89 65.41
CA HIS A 1100 -16.63 35.59 64.96
C HIS A 1100 -18.08 35.72 64.45
N LEU A 1101 -18.96 36.42 65.18
CA LEU A 1101 -20.34 36.65 64.77
C LEU A 1101 -20.45 37.43 63.45
N GLN A 1102 -19.64 38.48 63.28
CA GLN A 1102 -19.65 39.25 62.04
C GLN A 1102 -19.23 38.40 60.85
N ILE A 1103 -18.12 37.67 60.98
CA ILE A 1103 -17.61 36.82 59.91
C ILE A 1103 -18.60 35.70 59.59
N ALA A 1104 -19.22 35.09 60.61
CA ALA A 1104 -20.24 34.07 60.41
C ALA A 1104 -21.42 34.58 59.55
N LYS A 1105 -21.85 35.83 59.74
CA LYS A 1105 -22.86 36.47 58.88
C LYS A 1105 -22.38 36.70 57.45
N GLU A 1106 -21.14 37.16 57.29
CA GLU A 1106 -20.52 37.41 55.98
C GLU A 1106 -20.42 36.13 55.13
N VAL A 1107 -20.10 34.99 55.77
CA VAL A 1107 -19.98 33.69 55.09
C VAL A 1107 -21.28 32.87 55.10
N GLY A 1108 -22.35 33.37 55.73
CA GLY A 1108 -23.64 32.66 55.84
C GLY A 1108 -23.63 31.43 56.76
N ASP A 1109 -22.66 31.32 57.68
CA ASP A 1109 -22.58 30.22 58.65
C ASP A 1109 -23.58 30.43 59.81
N LYS A 1110 -24.83 30.00 59.59
CA LYS A 1110 -25.91 30.13 60.57
C LYS A 1110 -25.64 29.40 61.88
N ALA A 1111 -24.92 28.28 61.85
CA ALA A 1111 -24.52 27.55 63.05
C ALA A 1111 -23.42 28.30 63.82
N GLY A 1112 -22.45 28.86 63.10
CA GLY A 1112 -21.43 29.76 63.64
C GLY A 1112 -22.03 31.01 64.29
N GLU A 1113 -23.04 31.62 63.68
CA GLU A 1113 -23.80 32.73 64.28
C GLU A 1113 -24.42 32.32 65.63
N GLY A 1114 -25.07 31.16 65.68
CA GLY A 1114 -25.65 30.60 66.90
C GLY A 1114 -24.61 30.44 68.01
N ARG A 1115 -23.49 29.77 67.71
CA ARG A 1115 -22.38 29.58 68.67
C ARG A 1115 -21.79 30.91 69.15
N ALA A 1116 -21.62 31.88 68.25
CA ALA A 1116 -21.09 33.19 68.62
C ALA A 1116 -22.04 33.94 69.56
N TYR A 1117 -23.35 33.90 69.31
CA TYR A 1117 -24.35 34.47 70.23
C TYR A 1117 -24.37 33.76 71.58
N GLY A 1118 -24.28 32.42 71.61
CA GLY A 1118 -24.23 31.64 72.85
C GLY A 1118 -23.02 32.03 73.70
N ASN A 1119 -21.83 32.11 73.10
CA ASN A 1119 -20.59 32.45 73.79
C ASN A 1119 -20.54 33.92 74.25
N LEU A 1120 -21.10 34.85 73.47
CA LEU A 1120 -21.31 36.24 73.92
C LEU A 1120 -22.23 36.29 75.15
N GLY A 1121 -23.29 35.49 75.16
CA GLY A 1121 -24.19 35.38 76.31
C GLY A 1121 -23.46 34.92 77.58
N ILE A 1122 -22.64 33.87 77.46
CA ILE A 1122 -21.81 33.36 78.57
C ILE A 1122 -20.83 34.44 79.06
N ALA A 1123 -20.11 35.09 78.14
CA ALA A 1123 -19.11 36.10 78.50
C ALA A 1123 -19.72 37.32 79.22
N TYR A 1124 -20.88 37.82 78.77
CA TYR A 1124 -21.59 38.90 79.47
C TYR A 1124 -22.19 38.44 80.80
N GLY A 1125 -22.62 37.18 80.91
CA GLY A 1125 -23.08 36.59 82.17
C GLY A 1125 -21.98 36.55 83.22
N ASN A 1126 -20.74 36.19 82.82
CA ASN A 1126 -19.58 36.18 83.71
C ASN A 1126 -19.13 37.59 84.15
N LEU A 1127 -19.42 38.63 83.35
CA LEU A 1127 -19.25 40.05 83.74
C LEU A 1127 -20.41 40.58 84.61
N ASN A 1128 -21.39 39.74 84.96
CA ASN A 1128 -22.62 40.09 85.66
C ASN A 1128 -23.53 41.09 84.91
N ASP A 1129 -23.37 41.26 83.59
CA ASP A 1129 -24.30 42.01 82.72
C ASP A 1129 -25.41 41.05 82.22
N PHE A 1130 -26.26 40.62 83.16
CA PHE A 1130 -27.27 39.59 82.90
C PHE A 1130 -28.33 40.04 81.87
N HIS A 1131 -28.57 41.35 81.72
CA HIS A 1131 -29.47 41.88 80.70
C HIS A 1131 -28.93 41.65 79.27
N LYS A 1132 -27.64 41.89 79.03
CA LYS A 1132 -27.04 41.56 77.73
C LYS A 1132 -26.89 40.05 77.53
N ALA A 1133 -26.56 39.30 78.59
CA ALA A 1133 -26.47 37.84 78.54
C ALA A 1133 -27.78 37.22 78.03
N ILE A 1134 -28.93 37.61 78.59
CA ILE A 1134 -30.25 37.14 78.17
C ILE A 1134 -30.51 37.48 76.70
N LYS A 1135 -30.27 38.73 76.27
CA LYS A 1135 -30.47 39.16 74.88
C LYS A 1135 -29.69 38.30 73.87
N TYR A 1136 -28.46 37.94 74.22
CA TYR A 1136 -27.62 37.09 73.37
C TYR A 1136 -28.05 35.63 73.40
N HIS A 1137 -28.44 35.09 74.56
CA HIS A 1137 -28.97 33.73 74.65
C HIS A 1137 -30.34 33.55 73.95
N GLU A 1138 -31.20 34.58 73.91
CA GLU A 1138 -32.44 34.54 73.11
C GLU A 1138 -32.15 34.46 71.61
N ARG A 1139 -31.11 35.17 71.13
CA ARG A 1139 -30.66 35.09 69.73
C ARG A 1139 -30.00 33.76 69.42
N HIS A 1140 -29.23 33.20 70.35
CA HIS A 1140 -28.67 31.85 70.26
C HIS A 1140 -29.79 30.82 70.11
N LEU A 1141 -30.84 30.89 70.94
CA LEU A 1141 -32.01 30.01 70.86
C LEU A 1141 -32.73 30.13 69.51
N GLN A 1142 -32.95 31.35 69.02
CA GLN A 1142 -33.60 31.57 67.72
C GLN A 1142 -32.81 30.92 66.59
N LYS A 1143 -31.48 31.08 66.59
CA LYS A 1143 -30.60 30.52 65.57
C LYS A 1143 -30.49 29.00 65.66
N ALA A 1144 -30.43 28.44 66.87
CA ALA A 1144 -30.44 26.99 67.06
C ALA A 1144 -31.72 26.36 66.48
N LYS A 1145 -32.88 26.99 66.67
CA LYS A 1145 -34.16 26.56 66.06
C LYS A 1145 -34.17 26.70 64.54
N GLU A 1146 -33.60 27.77 63.99
CA GLU A 1146 -33.50 27.98 62.54
C GLU A 1146 -32.67 26.89 61.86
N VAL A 1147 -31.61 26.43 62.53
CA VAL A 1147 -30.71 25.36 62.02
C VAL A 1147 -31.22 23.96 62.38
N GLY A 1148 -32.20 23.84 63.29
CA GLY A 1148 -32.71 22.56 63.77
C GLY A 1148 -31.77 21.84 64.74
N ASP A 1149 -30.81 22.54 65.34
CA ASP A 1149 -29.84 21.95 66.27
C ASP A 1149 -30.44 21.85 67.68
N LYS A 1150 -30.95 20.65 68.00
CA LYS A 1150 -31.58 20.37 69.30
C LYS A 1150 -30.62 20.43 70.48
N ALA A 1151 -29.33 20.15 70.28
CA ALA A 1151 -28.35 20.22 71.35
C ALA A 1151 -28.02 21.67 71.72
N GLU A 1152 -27.89 22.54 70.71
CA GLU A 1152 -27.71 23.98 70.93
C GLU A 1152 -29.01 24.66 71.42
N GLU A 1153 -30.18 24.18 70.97
CA GLU A 1153 -31.49 24.62 71.50
C GLU A 1153 -31.58 24.33 73.00
N ARG A 1154 -31.19 23.12 73.41
CA ARG A 1154 -31.08 22.75 74.82
C ARG A 1154 -30.14 23.70 75.56
N ARG A 1155 -28.89 23.84 75.12
CA ARG A 1155 -27.89 24.70 75.78
C ARG A 1155 -28.38 26.14 75.94
N ALA A 1156 -29.02 26.70 74.92
CA ALA A 1156 -29.58 28.05 74.98
C ALA A 1156 -30.66 28.18 76.07
N TYR A 1157 -31.54 27.19 76.20
CA TYR A 1157 -32.55 27.16 77.26
C TYR A 1157 -31.94 27.06 78.67
N GLY A 1158 -30.90 26.23 78.85
CA GLY A 1158 -30.20 26.10 80.12
C GLY A 1158 -29.51 27.40 80.55
N SER A 1159 -28.81 28.04 79.61
CA SER A 1159 -28.13 29.32 79.86
C SER A 1159 -29.12 30.46 80.12
N LEU A 1160 -30.28 30.49 79.44
CA LEU A 1160 -31.36 31.43 79.76
C LEU A 1160 -31.90 31.22 81.17
N GLY A 1161 -32.14 29.95 81.57
CA GLY A 1161 -32.58 29.61 82.92
C GLY A 1161 -31.63 30.14 83.99
N ASN A 1162 -30.33 29.87 83.83
CA ASN A 1162 -29.27 30.35 84.73
C ASN A 1162 -29.21 31.89 84.77
N ALA A 1163 -29.29 32.56 83.61
CA ALA A 1163 -29.22 34.02 83.54
C ALA A 1163 -30.44 34.71 84.18
N PHE A 1164 -31.66 34.18 84.01
CA PHE A 1164 -32.86 34.70 84.66
C PHE A 1164 -32.87 34.44 86.17
N HIS A 1165 -32.30 33.32 86.62
CA HIS A 1165 -32.10 33.04 88.05
C HIS A 1165 -31.17 34.09 88.68
N SER A 1166 -30.02 34.37 88.07
CA SER A 1166 -29.08 35.40 88.57
C SER A 1166 -29.65 36.82 88.58
N LEU A 1167 -30.71 37.08 87.79
CA LEU A 1167 -31.46 38.34 87.76
C LEU A 1167 -32.64 38.38 88.78
N GLY A 1168 -32.84 37.31 89.55
CA GLY A 1168 -33.91 37.18 90.54
C GLY A 1168 -35.30 36.87 89.96
N ASN A 1169 -35.40 36.53 88.67
CA ASN A 1169 -36.67 36.17 88.03
C ASN A 1169 -36.88 34.66 88.00
N PHE A 1170 -37.14 34.08 89.18
CA PHE A 1170 -37.25 32.65 89.39
C PHE A 1170 -38.35 31.99 88.54
N ARG A 1171 -39.46 32.67 88.28
CA ARG A 1171 -40.55 32.15 87.44
C ARG A 1171 -40.10 31.85 86.01
N LYS A 1172 -39.35 32.77 85.38
CA LYS A 1172 -38.79 32.55 84.04
C LYS A 1172 -37.65 31.54 84.05
N ALA A 1173 -36.85 31.51 85.12
CA ALA A 1173 -35.78 30.52 85.26
C ALA A 1173 -36.33 29.09 85.25
N ILE A 1174 -37.39 28.82 86.02
CA ILE A 1174 -38.07 27.51 86.05
C ILE A 1174 -38.61 27.15 84.66
N GLU A 1175 -39.32 28.06 83.99
CA GLU A 1175 -39.89 27.82 82.64
C GLU A 1175 -38.81 27.38 81.63
N TYR A 1176 -37.65 28.05 81.64
CA TYR A 1176 -36.56 27.70 80.73
C TYR A 1176 -35.84 26.40 81.13
N HIS A 1177 -35.71 26.10 82.43
CA HIS A 1177 -35.16 24.80 82.87
C HIS A 1177 -36.10 23.62 82.59
N GLU A 1178 -37.42 23.81 82.61
CA GLU A 1178 -38.39 22.79 82.16
C GLU A 1178 -38.25 22.49 80.66
N ARG A 1179 -38.08 23.54 79.84
CA ARG A 1179 -37.82 23.38 78.40
C ARG A 1179 -36.47 22.73 78.13
N HIS A 1180 -35.43 23.09 78.87
CA HIS A 1180 -34.13 22.43 78.83
C HIS A 1180 -34.26 20.93 79.15
N LEU A 1181 -35.02 20.55 80.19
CA LEU A 1181 -35.28 19.15 80.55
C LEU A 1181 -36.03 18.39 79.45
N GLN A 1182 -37.05 19.01 78.84
CA GLN A 1182 -37.81 18.41 77.76
C GLN A 1182 -36.89 18.04 76.60
N ILE A 1183 -36.07 18.99 76.14
CA ILE A 1183 -35.15 18.75 75.03
C ILE A 1183 -34.06 17.77 75.43
N ALA A 1184 -33.54 17.82 76.67
CA ALA A 1184 -32.56 16.85 77.17
C ALA A 1184 -33.07 15.40 77.06
N LYS A 1185 -34.35 15.16 77.35
CA LYS A 1185 -35.00 13.85 77.15
C LYS A 1185 -35.12 13.48 75.67
N GLU A 1186 -35.49 14.43 74.82
CA GLU A 1186 -35.60 14.23 73.37
C GLU A 1186 -34.25 13.84 72.74
N VAL A 1187 -33.15 14.42 73.20
CA VAL A 1187 -31.80 14.13 72.69
C VAL A 1187 -31.05 13.04 73.48
N GLY A 1188 -31.66 12.46 74.52
CA GLY A 1188 -31.06 11.41 75.35
C GLY A 1188 -29.92 11.86 76.27
N ASP A 1189 -29.82 13.15 76.59
CA ASP A 1189 -28.76 13.72 77.43
C ASP A 1189 -29.06 13.55 78.93
N LYS A 1190 -28.59 12.43 79.48
CA LYS A 1190 -28.79 12.08 80.90
C LYS A 1190 -28.13 13.05 81.88
N ALA A 1191 -27.01 13.67 81.50
CA ALA A 1191 -26.35 14.67 82.33
C ALA A 1191 -27.17 15.97 82.37
N GLY A 1192 -27.67 16.41 81.21
CA GLY A 1192 -28.58 17.56 81.11
C GLY A 1192 -29.92 17.33 81.80
N GLU A 1193 -30.47 16.10 81.78
CA GLU A 1193 -31.62 15.73 82.59
C GLU A 1193 -31.33 15.94 84.09
N GLY A 1194 -30.19 15.42 84.57
CA GLY A 1194 -29.75 15.56 85.97
C GLY A 1194 -29.53 17.01 86.39
N GLU A 1195 -28.86 17.82 85.56
CA GLU A 1195 -28.65 19.25 85.78
C GLU A 1195 -29.98 20.01 85.89
N SER A 1196 -30.93 19.70 85.00
CA SER A 1196 -32.25 20.33 85.02
C SER A 1196 -33.03 19.99 86.28
N TYR A 1197 -33.04 18.71 86.70
CA TYR A 1197 -33.71 18.32 87.94
C TYR A 1197 -33.06 18.97 89.15
N GLY A 1198 -31.72 19.04 89.19
CA GLY A 1198 -30.98 19.74 90.24
C GLY A 1198 -31.36 21.21 90.35
N ASN A 1199 -31.37 21.93 89.22
CA ASN A 1199 -31.73 23.35 89.16
C ASN A 1199 -33.21 23.59 89.47
N LEU A 1200 -34.13 22.75 88.95
CA LEU A 1200 -35.56 22.86 89.26
C LEU A 1200 -35.86 22.61 90.75
N ILE A 1201 -35.15 21.68 91.40
CA ILE A 1201 -35.25 21.44 92.86
C ILE A 1201 -34.70 22.62 93.66
N LEU A 1202 -33.62 23.24 93.19
CA LEU A 1202 -32.99 24.40 93.85
C LEU A 1202 -33.84 25.69 93.74
N TYR A 1203 -34.67 25.81 92.71
CA TYR A 1203 -35.43 27.02 92.37
C TYR A 1203 -36.93 26.93 92.66
N SER A 1204 -37.43 25.74 93.04
CA SER A 1204 -38.78 25.52 93.57
C SER A 1204 -38.79 25.67 95.09
#